data_AF-A0A3A8YRY0-F1
#
_entry.id   AF-A0A3A8YRY0-F1
#
_cell.length_a   1.000
_cell.length_b   1.000
_cell.length_c   1.000
_cell.angle_alpha   90.00
_cell.angle_beta   90.00
_cell.angle_gamma   90.00
#
_symmetry.space_group_name_H-M   'P 1'
#
loop_
_entity.id
_entity.type
_entity.pdbx_description
1 polymer ?
#
loop_
_entity_poly.entity_id
_entity_poly.type
_entity_poly.pdbx_seq_one_letter_code
_entity_poly.pdbx_strand_id
1 'polypeptide(L)'
;MRHTTSLSRRAAALLLAFLLAMPAGYAAAGEQKIQTSTQIVEGLTYRNTVTVNNGRRVESYALELAPEAAAQPILVQGSGTVYAGASINKAVANAQAAGWHVLGGINSDFFSMATGVPIGIVIEDGTYKSGTDGENAMAITDGAVSILKAPQVSMSLYDHTSGIAVQPNSFNKARHEIGGIYLLNEHFSTVSTRSDGAGWYVRMKALPAEGEERAPALTVNSALTLEVTELLISDQSLTIDPDEYILTAADQSGRTDAFAAFQVGDRVTLTTVCDDPVLSGAQWAGGVGDIMVEDGALTDSSDWVYAKDGRQPRTALGLKEDGTLVLYAVDGRRSDHSAGLSQTDLAEELLAQGCVTAVNLDGGGSTSFSLWVPGETGPALQNQPSDGKARSCATYLLLAAYEAGDGKADRLVLPQDGQVVLAGSSLELPQVKAVDSGLTPVETDLSSLTISSQEELGTISDNVYTAGSRPGTDTLRLRSRSLEGTAQVHVVDQLTAFTVSQAGSSTALTSLRARPGDQVQLAVTGSWWGRTALRDFQPVTITVQGEIGTVDADGLFTAAPTPGTGSITFSAGGLEQTIQVTMANVHNDVGPDHWSYDAVEYCYEKGIVNGISTTLFGRDHPLTRGDFMVMLHNAVGKPAASVPCTFTDVSDSDYFFPALAWAQEHGLASGTGDGGYAPKALITREQAFTLLYRALPLLDKSCPDGDPAVLDRFGDKDQISAFAQTPTATLIAQGLVSGGSAGISPQGTLTRAEMASLLYRVLEHEPITDLPPIQPDPGQTGPDETDPGQTGGVLALDQSQVTLVSGGSVTLSASLLPAVEGAQIRWTSSDPDAAPVSSTGMVTNLWPGAETKTVTVTASWNGLTASCAVTCQPAPHTGTVTNTDNGVNVRSGPGTSFDKVGALRTDAQVVVLGRQDDWYQVLFRNPSGQAAIGYVSAEYLSLDR
;
A
#
# COMPACT_ATOMS: atom_id res chain seq x y z
N MET A 1 -27.90 -50.89 63.73
CA MET A 1 -28.42 -50.94 62.34
C MET A 1 -28.33 -49.52 61.81
N ARG A 2 -27.28 -49.19 61.05
CA ARG A 2 -27.24 -49.21 59.56
C ARG A 2 -28.28 -48.23 58.99
N HIS A 3 -27.85 -46.99 58.70
CA HIS A 3 -27.39 -46.55 57.38
C HIS A 3 -28.41 -46.84 56.28
N THR A 4 -29.07 -45.79 55.77
CA THR A 4 -28.95 -45.31 54.38
C THR A 4 -29.92 -44.14 54.18
N THR A 5 -29.46 -43.15 53.39
CA THR A 5 -30.18 -42.03 52.74
C THR A 5 -29.64 -40.63 53.08
N SER A 6 -28.39 -40.35 52.69
CA SER A 6 -27.93 -38.97 52.43
C SER A 6 -27.18 -38.86 51.10
N LEU A 7 -27.58 -39.68 50.13
CA LEU A 7 -27.05 -39.72 48.76
C LEU A 7 -27.79 -38.74 47.83
N SER A 8 -28.20 -37.55 48.31
CA SER A 8 -29.11 -36.67 47.54
C SER A 8 -28.68 -35.20 47.39
N ARG A 9 -27.45 -34.82 47.75
CA ARG A 9 -26.92 -33.50 47.38
C ARG A 9 -25.51 -33.54 46.80
N ARG A 10 -24.64 -34.37 47.34
CA ARG A 10 -23.28 -34.55 46.79
C ARG A 10 -23.29 -35.32 45.47
N ALA A 11 -24.16 -36.31 45.30
CA ALA A 11 -24.30 -37.01 44.01
C ALA A 11 -24.94 -36.13 42.93
N ALA A 12 -25.92 -35.28 43.29
CA ALA A 12 -26.48 -34.30 42.36
C ALA A 12 -25.46 -33.22 41.97
N ALA A 13 -24.66 -32.72 42.93
CA ALA A 13 -23.58 -31.79 42.66
C ALA A 13 -22.44 -32.42 41.84
N LEU A 14 -22.12 -33.70 42.08
CA LEU A 14 -21.13 -34.43 41.27
C LEU A 14 -21.67 -34.71 39.86
N LEU A 15 -22.96 -35.04 39.71
CA LEU A 15 -23.57 -35.26 38.40
C LEU A 15 -23.68 -33.95 37.61
N LEU A 16 -23.97 -32.82 38.27
CA LEU A 16 -23.99 -31.48 37.67
C LEU A 16 -22.56 -31.03 37.30
N ALA A 17 -21.57 -31.27 38.16
CA ALA A 17 -20.16 -31.02 37.85
C ALA A 17 -19.63 -31.95 36.74
N PHE A 18 -20.14 -33.19 36.64
CA PHE A 18 -19.78 -34.13 35.58
C PHE A 18 -20.50 -33.82 34.25
N LEU A 19 -21.72 -33.27 34.30
CA LEU A 19 -22.45 -32.75 33.12
C LEU A 19 -21.86 -31.43 32.62
N LEU A 20 -21.36 -30.55 33.51
CA LEU A 20 -20.59 -29.35 33.17
C LEU A 20 -19.15 -29.65 32.71
N ALA A 21 -18.65 -30.86 32.99
CA ALA A 21 -17.33 -31.33 32.58
C ALA A 21 -17.36 -32.30 31.38
N MET A 22 -18.54 -32.64 30.86
CA MET A 22 -18.62 -33.28 29.55
C MET A 22 -18.38 -32.19 28.50
N PRO A 23 -17.42 -32.35 27.58
CA PRO A 23 -17.35 -31.46 26.43
C PRO A 23 -18.67 -31.61 25.69
N ALA A 24 -19.50 -30.57 25.70
CA ALA A 24 -20.64 -30.51 24.82
C ALA A 24 -20.06 -30.70 23.40
N GLY A 25 -20.45 -31.79 22.75
CA GLY A 25 -20.09 -32.05 21.36
C GLY A 25 -20.81 -31.07 20.44
N TYR A 26 -20.51 -29.79 20.57
CA TYR A 26 -20.65 -28.79 19.53
C TYR A 26 -19.25 -28.64 18.95
N ALA A 27 -19.11 -28.71 17.63
CA ALA A 27 -17.89 -28.25 17.00
C ALA A 27 -17.72 -26.79 17.42
N ALA A 28 -16.72 -26.54 18.27
CA ALA A 28 -16.58 -25.28 18.95
C ALA A 28 -16.18 -24.19 17.96
N ALA A 29 -16.61 -22.95 18.22
CA ALA A 29 -16.07 -21.75 17.61
C ALA A 29 -14.53 -21.84 17.47
N GLY A 30 -13.97 -21.18 16.44
CA GLY A 30 -12.55 -21.30 16.11
C GLY A 30 -11.62 -21.09 17.31
N GLU A 31 -10.49 -21.78 17.35
CA GLU A 31 -9.52 -21.64 18.43
C GLU A 31 -8.90 -20.24 18.39
N GLN A 32 -9.14 -19.41 19.41
CA GLN A 32 -8.57 -18.08 19.51
C GLN A 32 -7.05 -18.15 19.68
N LYS A 33 -6.32 -17.45 18.79
CA LYS A 33 -4.85 -17.34 18.85
C LYS A 33 -4.39 -15.98 19.34
N ILE A 34 -5.10 -14.92 18.94
CA ILE A 34 -4.82 -13.54 19.30
C ILE A 34 -6.15 -12.84 19.46
N GLN A 35 -6.30 -12.03 20.50
CA GLN A 35 -7.41 -11.09 20.62
C GLN A 35 -6.93 -9.82 21.29
N THR A 36 -7.10 -8.70 20.59
CA THR A 36 -6.88 -7.36 21.11
C THR A 36 -8.22 -6.76 21.47
N SER A 37 -8.29 -6.10 22.63
CA SER A 37 -9.51 -5.44 23.12
C SER A 37 -9.21 -4.00 23.49
N THR A 38 -9.94 -3.06 22.91
CA THR A 38 -9.74 -1.63 23.14
C THR A 38 -11.09 -0.97 23.47
N GLN A 39 -11.14 -0.21 24.56
CA GLN A 39 -12.33 0.58 24.87
C GLN A 39 -12.37 1.85 24.00
N ILE A 40 -13.45 2.04 23.24
CA ILE A 40 -13.63 3.16 22.31
C ILE A 40 -14.21 4.36 23.06
N VAL A 41 -15.36 4.18 23.69
CA VAL A 41 -15.94 5.12 24.67
C VAL A 41 -16.52 4.30 25.83
N GLU A 42 -17.11 4.95 26.84
CA GLU A 42 -17.82 4.22 27.90
C GLU A 42 -18.91 3.30 27.30
N GLY A 43 -18.89 2.03 27.68
CA GLY A 43 -19.82 1.01 27.18
C GLY A 43 -19.62 0.54 25.74
N LEU A 44 -18.65 1.06 24.98
CA LEU A 44 -18.32 0.58 23.62
C LEU A 44 -16.91 -0.02 23.56
N THR A 45 -16.83 -1.31 23.25
CA THR A 45 -15.56 -2.04 23.16
C THR A 45 -15.33 -2.56 21.75
N TYR A 46 -14.14 -2.31 21.21
CA TYR A 46 -13.66 -2.91 19.98
C TYR A 46 -12.84 -4.18 20.27
N ARG A 47 -13.01 -5.21 19.45
CA ARG A 47 -12.17 -6.41 19.44
C ARG A 47 -11.69 -6.74 18.04
N ASN A 48 -10.41 -7.08 17.92
CA ASN A 48 -9.88 -7.76 16.75
C ASN A 48 -9.36 -9.13 17.17
N THR A 49 -9.79 -10.17 16.48
CA THR A 49 -9.52 -11.56 16.86
C THR A 49 -8.97 -12.33 15.67
N VAL A 50 -7.90 -13.09 15.91
CA VAL A 50 -7.40 -14.10 14.99
C VAL A 50 -7.73 -15.47 15.57
N THR A 51 -8.54 -16.24 14.85
CA THR A 51 -8.92 -17.61 15.22
C THR A 51 -8.44 -18.63 14.19
N VAL A 52 -8.35 -19.88 14.62
CA VAL A 52 -8.18 -21.04 13.74
C VAL A 52 -9.48 -21.83 13.75
N ASN A 53 -10.28 -21.66 12.72
CA ASN A 53 -11.52 -22.42 12.53
C ASN A 53 -11.28 -23.48 11.45
N ASN A 54 -11.49 -24.76 11.81
CA ASN A 54 -11.31 -25.90 10.90
C ASN A 54 -9.93 -25.93 10.19
N GLY A 55 -8.87 -25.61 10.95
CA GLY A 55 -7.48 -25.62 10.46
C GLY A 55 -7.11 -24.43 9.57
N ARG A 56 -7.98 -23.43 9.44
CA ARG A 56 -7.73 -22.23 8.62
C ARG A 56 -7.74 -20.97 9.49
N ARG A 57 -6.83 -20.04 9.19
CA ARG A 57 -6.81 -18.71 9.81
C ARG A 57 -8.07 -17.94 9.41
N VAL A 58 -8.71 -17.33 10.41
CA VAL A 58 -9.82 -16.40 10.26
C VAL A 58 -9.51 -15.15 11.07
N GLU A 59 -9.79 -13.98 10.50
CA GLU A 59 -9.65 -12.71 11.18
C GLU A 59 -10.97 -11.97 11.21
N SER A 60 -11.35 -11.54 12.41
CA SER A 60 -12.64 -10.92 12.69
C SER A 60 -12.50 -9.65 13.52
N TYR A 61 -13.54 -8.83 13.44
CA TYR A 61 -13.63 -7.50 14.03
C TYR A 61 -15.01 -7.36 14.67
N ALA A 62 -15.05 -6.88 15.90
CA ALA A 62 -16.29 -6.72 16.65
C ALA A 62 -16.38 -5.36 17.33
N LEU A 63 -17.56 -4.75 17.33
CA LEU A 63 -17.94 -3.68 18.25
C LEU A 63 -19.04 -4.19 19.16
N GLU A 64 -18.80 -4.16 20.47
CA GLU A 64 -19.77 -4.49 21.51
C GLU A 64 -20.26 -3.21 22.17
N LEU A 65 -21.53 -2.89 21.97
CA LEU A 65 -22.20 -1.71 22.49
C LEU A 65 -23.16 -2.13 23.62
N ALA A 66 -22.80 -1.80 24.86
CA ALA A 66 -23.67 -2.01 26.01
C ALA A 66 -24.90 -1.08 25.95
N PRO A 67 -26.04 -1.45 26.58
CA PRO A 67 -27.26 -0.64 26.54
C PRO A 67 -27.09 0.81 27.04
N GLU A 68 -26.23 1.01 28.04
CA GLU A 68 -25.96 2.31 28.66
C GLU A 68 -24.68 2.97 28.13
N ALA A 69 -24.23 2.59 26.93
CA ALA A 69 -23.03 3.14 26.35
C ALA A 69 -23.18 4.63 26.02
N ALA A 70 -22.05 5.34 25.98
CA ALA A 70 -21.98 6.74 25.52
C ALA A 70 -22.13 6.89 23.99
N ALA A 71 -22.73 5.89 23.33
CA ALA A 71 -22.95 5.84 21.89
C ALA A 71 -24.27 5.13 21.58
N GLN A 72 -24.78 5.36 20.37
CA GLN A 72 -26.03 4.79 19.87
C GLN A 72 -25.87 4.25 18.45
N PRO A 73 -26.64 3.22 18.08
CA PRO A 73 -26.68 2.75 16.70
C PRO A 73 -27.60 3.61 15.84
N ILE A 74 -27.16 3.92 14.62
CA ILE A 74 -27.93 4.63 13.59
C ILE A 74 -27.81 3.89 12.26
N LEU A 75 -28.83 3.98 11.40
CA LEU A 75 -28.79 3.44 10.05
C LEU A 75 -28.76 4.57 9.04
N VAL A 76 -27.87 4.47 8.06
CA VAL A 76 -27.74 5.50 7.01
C VAL A 76 -27.69 4.86 5.63
N GLN A 77 -28.20 5.61 4.65
CA GLN A 77 -28.04 5.28 3.24
C GLN A 77 -26.63 5.67 2.76
N GLY A 78 -25.97 4.78 2.02
CA GLY A 78 -24.61 5.00 1.54
C GLY A 78 -24.50 6.26 0.68
N SER A 79 -25.41 6.42 -0.29
CA SER A 79 -25.44 7.56 -1.21
C SER A 79 -26.25 8.77 -0.71
N GLY A 80 -26.91 8.65 0.45
CA GLY A 80 -27.89 9.62 0.96
C GLY A 80 -29.29 9.51 0.33
N THR A 81 -29.48 8.61 -0.65
CA THR A 81 -30.78 8.23 -1.19
C THR A 81 -30.91 6.70 -1.25
N VAL A 82 -32.12 6.19 -1.46
CA VAL A 82 -32.38 4.75 -1.58
C VAL A 82 -31.73 4.17 -2.84
N TYR A 83 -31.61 4.95 -3.92
CA TYR A 83 -30.92 4.55 -5.15
C TYR A 83 -29.42 4.83 -5.08
N ALA A 84 -28.63 3.94 -5.69
CA ALA A 84 -27.17 3.88 -5.65
C ALA A 84 -26.59 3.54 -4.27
N GLY A 85 -25.39 2.95 -4.28
CA GLY A 85 -24.60 2.72 -3.07
C GLY A 85 -23.38 3.64 -3.03
N ALA A 86 -22.78 3.77 -1.86
CA ALA A 86 -21.47 4.39 -1.68
C ALA A 86 -20.62 3.55 -0.72
N SER A 87 -19.31 3.79 -0.63
CA SER A 87 -18.48 3.05 0.33
C SER A 87 -18.84 3.40 1.78
N ILE A 88 -18.40 2.56 2.73
CA ILE A 88 -18.56 2.85 4.17
C ILE A 88 -17.90 4.17 4.57
N ASN A 89 -16.75 4.51 3.96
CA ASN A 89 -16.06 5.76 4.26
C ASN A 89 -16.90 6.97 3.83
N LYS A 90 -17.57 6.90 2.66
CA LYS A 90 -18.47 7.96 2.20
C LYS A 90 -19.71 8.06 3.08
N ALA A 91 -20.28 6.93 3.50
CA ALA A 91 -21.42 6.91 4.41
C ALA A 91 -21.07 7.56 5.76
N VAL A 92 -19.90 7.22 6.33
CA VAL A 92 -19.38 7.83 7.56
C VAL A 92 -19.18 9.33 7.37
N ALA A 93 -18.53 9.76 6.29
CA ALA A 93 -18.29 11.18 6.01
C ALA A 93 -19.59 11.96 5.84
N ASN A 94 -20.58 11.39 5.16
CA ASN A 94 -21.90 11.99 5.00
C ASN A 94 -22.63 12.11 6.34
N ALA A 95 -22.56 11.08 7.19
CA ALA A 95 -23.14 11.12 8.54
C ALA A 95 -22.45 12.18 9.42
N GLN A 96 -21.11 12.28 9.37
CA GLN A 96 -20.35 13.34 10.05
C GLN A 96 -20.75 14.73 9.57
N ALA A 97 -20.89 14.92 8.25
CA ALA A 97 -21.36 16.18 7.68
C ALA A 97 -22.80 16.53 8.09
N ALA A 98 -23.63 15.52 8.36
CA ALA A 98 -24.98 15.68 8.91
C ALA A 98 -25.00 15.94 10.44
N GLY A 99 -23.84 16.00 11.09
CA GLY A 99 -23.70 16.34 12.52
C GLY A 99 -23.52 15.14 13.45
N TRP A 100 -23.43 13.91 12.92
CA TRP A 100 -23.20 12.73 13.74
C TRP A 100 -21.72 12.54 14.10
N HIS A 101 -21.42 12.34 15.37
CA HIS A 101 -20.07 11.96 15.80
C HIS A 101 -19.84 10.45 15.67
N VAL A 102 -19.60 9.99 14.44
CA VAL A 102 -19.46 8.56 14.14
C VAL A 102 -18.18 7.99 14.74
N LEU A 103 -18.30 6.89 15.48
CA LEU A 103 -17.18 6.15 16.09
C LEU A 103 -16.78 4.91 15.28
N GLY A 104 -17.69 4.35 14.48
CA GLY A 104 -17.43 3.15 13.68
C GLY A 104 -18.72 2.58 13.10
N GLY A 105 -18.63 1.42 12.45
CA GLY A 105 -19.80 0.75 11.88
C GLY A 105 -19.47 -0.35 10.88
N ILE A 106 -20.52 -0.96 10.33
CA ILE A 106 -20.46 -2.05 9.34
C ILE A 106 -21.48 -1.83 8.22
N ASN A 107 -21.30 -2.52 7.10
CA ASN A 107 -22.38 -2.63 6.09
C ASN A 107 -23.58 -3.41 6.65
N SER A 108 -24.78 -3.17 6.11
CA SER A 108 -26.00 -3.82 6.59
C SER A 108 -26.78 -4.58 5.52
N ASP A 109 -27.77 -3.95 4.91
CA ASP A 109 -28.80 -4.62 4.10
C ASP A 109 -28.24 -5.24 2.81
N PHE A 110 -28.93 -6.26 2.32
CA PHE A 110 -28.76 -6.72 0.95
C PHE A 110 -29.31 -5.68 -0.02
N PHE A 111 -28.78 -5.69 -1.25
CA PHE A 111 -29.18 -4.71 -2.25
C PHE A 111 -29.04 -5.24 -3.66
N SER A 112 -29.75 -4.61 -4.58
CA SER A 112 -29.58 -4.85 -6.01
C SER A 112 -28.23 -4.32 -6.47
N MET A 113 -27.29 -5.21 -6.79
CA MET A 113 -25.98 -4.83 -7.33
C MET A 113 -26.04 -3.98 -8.62
N ALA A 114 -27.15 -4.03 -9.36
CA ALA A 114 -27.35 -3.25 -10.58
C ALA A 114 -27.71 -1.78 -10.30
N THR A 115 -28.43 -1.51 -9.19
CA THR A 115 -29.02 -0.19 -8.92
C THR A 115 -28.56 0.42 -7.60
N GLY A 116 -28.00 -0.36 -6.69
CA GLY A 116 -27.70 0.04 -5.32
C GLY A 116 -28.93 0.12 -4.40
N VAL A 117 -30.12 -0.27 -4.87
CA VAL A 117 -31.36 -0.19 -4.08
C VAL A 117 -31.40 -1.30 -3.01
N PRO A 118 -31.62 -0.98 -1.72
CA PRO A 118 -31.74 -1.97 -0.66
C PRO A 118 -32.96 -2.88 -0.86
N ILE A 119 -32.84 -4.15 -0.48
CA ILE A 119 -33.94 -5.13 -0.59
C ILE A 119 -34.89 -4.96 0.59
N GLY A 120 -34.39 -4.75 1.80
CA GLY A 120 -35.22 -4.57 2.98
C GLY A 120 -35.79 -3.16 3.14
N ILE A 121 -36.43 -3.00 4.29
CA ILE A 121 -37.06 -1.74 4.72
C ILE A 121 -36.00 -0.68 4.97
N VAL A 122 -36.34 0.59 4.73
CA VAL A 122 -35.53 1.72 5.20
C VAL A 122 -36.42 2.68 5.98
N ILE A 123 -36.12 2.84 7.26
CA ILE A 123 -36.60 3.94 8.09
C ILE A 123 -35.36 4.73 8.52
N GLU A 124 -35.38 6.04 8.28
CA GLU A 124 -34.29 6.95 8.62
C GLU A 124 -34.88 8.15 9.39
N ASP A 125 -34.49 8.30 10.65
CA ASP A 125 -35.01 9.29 11.59
C ASP A 125 -36.56 9.35 11.61
N GLY A 126 -37.18 8.18 11.75
CA GLY A 126 -38.65 8.00 11.78
C GLY A 126 -39.36 8.11 10.43
N THR A 127 -38.65 8.53 9.37
CA THR A 127 -39.20 8.64 8.02
C THR A 127 -39.15 7.28 7.33
N TYR A 128 -40.30 6.78 6.88
CA TYR A 128 -40.40 5.58 6.06
C TYR A 128 -39.96 5.90 4.63
N LYS A 129 -38.79 5.38 4.23
CA LYS A 129 -38.13 5.70 2.97
C LYS A 129 -38.13 4.56 1.94
N SER A 130 -38.27 3.30 2.34
CA SER A 130 -38.32 2.18 1.38
C SER A 130 -39.01 0.98 2.00
N GLY A 131 -39.77 0.23 1.19
CA GLY A 131 -40.53 -0.94 1.60
C GLY A 131 -39.69 -2.19 1.91
N THR A 132 -40.31 -3.18 2.57
CA THR A 132 -39.62 -4.36 3.14
C THR A 132 -39.32 -5.47 2.13
N ASP A 133 -40.08 -5.53 1.03
CA ASP A 133 -40.11 -6.62 0.04
C ASP A 133 -40.17 -8.04 0.65
N GLY A 134 -40.71 -8.16 1.87
CA GLY A 134 -40.86 -9.45 2.59
C GLY A 134 -39.63 -9.89 3.38
N GLU A 135 -38.57 -9.08 3.43
CA GLU A 135 -37.35 -9.39 4.16
C GLU A 135 -37.50 -9.19 5.68
N ASN A 136 -36.66 -9.89 6.44
CA ASN A 136 -36.49 -9.61 7.86
C ASN A 136 -35.90 -8.20 8.05
N ALA A 137 -36.16 -7.59 9.20
CA ALA A 137 -35.64 -6.26 9.50
C ALA A 137 -35.00 -6.19 10.88
N MET A 138 -34.02 -5.31 11.01
CA MET A 138 -33.68 -4.72 12.30
C MET A 138 -34.44 -3.40 12.45
N ALA A 139 -34.91 -3.12 13.66
CA ALA A 139 -35.51 -1.85 14.05
C ALA A 139 -34.78 -1.31 15.28
N ILE A 140 -34.59 0.01 15.32
CA ILE A 140 -33.96 0.74 16.42
C ILE A 140 -34.98 1.70 17.00
N THR A 141 -35.33 1.49 18.26
CA THR A 141 -36.29 2.28 19.03
C THR A 141 -35.65 2.69 20.35
N ASP A 142 -35.47 3.99 20.56
CA ASP A 142 -34.83 4.59 21.73
C ASP A 142 -33.44 3.99 22.02
N GLY A 143 -32.66 3.79 20.95
CA GLY A 143 -31.32 3.20 20.99
C GLY A 143 -31.28 1.67 21.10
N ALA A 144 -32.40 1.01 21.41
CA ALA A 144 -32.48 -0.44 21.50
C ALA A 144 -32.74 -1.10 20.14
N VAL A 145 -31.96 -2.13 19.80
CA VAL A 145 -32.09 -2.89 18.56
C VAL A 145 -32.99 -4.11 18.76
N SER A 146 -33.93 -4.33 17.84
CA SER A 146 -34.81 -5.50 17.78
C SER A 146 -34.79 -6.13 16.39
N ILE A 147 -34.95 -7.46 16.32
CA ILE A 147 -35.06 -8.20 15.06
C ILE A 147 -36.51 -8.60 14.82
N LEU A 148 -37.04 -8.21 13.67
CA LEU A 148 -38.42 -8.44 13.25
C LEU A 148 -38.45 -9.41 12.08
N LYS A 149 -39.26 -10.47 12.21
CA LYS A 149 -39.48 -11.46 11.15
C LYS A 149 -40.45 -10.91 10.12
N ALA A 150 -39.96 -10.66 8.91
CA ALA A 150 -40.72 -10.19 7.75
C ALA A 150 -41.82 -9.14 8.07
N PRO A 151 -41.49 -8.01 8.73
CA PRO A 151 -42.50 -7.02 9.10
C PRO A 151 -43.21 -6.42 7.88
N GLN A 152 -44.45 -5.98 8.07
CA GLN A 152 -45.33 -5.51 7.01
C GLN A 152 -45.80 -4.07 7.26
N VAL A 153 -45.74 -3.25 6.22
CA VAL A 153 -46.34 -1.92 6.18
C VAL A 153 -47.33 -1.90 5.02
N SER A 154 -48.62 -1.85 5.34
CA SER A 154 -49.67 -1.75 4.32
C SER A 154 -49.69 -0.34 3.75
N MET A 155 -49.80 -0.21 2.42
CA MET A 155 -49.86 1.08 1.72
C MET A 155 -51.04 1.14 0.75
N SER A 156 -51.76 2.24 0.75
CA SER A 156 -52.90 2.46 -0.16
C SER A 156 -53.00 3.93 -0.59
N LEU A 157 -53.28 4.16 -1.86
CA LEU A 157 -53.68 5.45 -2.41
C LEU A 157 -55.17 5.40 -2.71
N TYR A 158 -55.98 6.09 -1.92
CA TYR A 158 -57.42 6.21 -2.13
C TYR A 158 -57.74 7.52 -2.85
N ASP A 159 -58.26 7.43 -4.06
CA ASP A 159 -58.76 8.59 -4.79
C ASP A 159 -60.22 8.89 -4.41
N HIS A 160 -60.46 10.10 -3.93
CA HIS A 160 -61.78 10.55 -3.49
C HIS A 160 -62.73 10.87 -4.64
N THR A 161 -62.21 11.05 -5.87
CA THR A 161 -63.04 11.31 -7.06
C THR A 161 -63.63 10.02 -7.62
N SER A 162 -62.79 9.03 -7.90
CA SER A 162 -63.21 7.72 -8.44
C SER A 162 -63.74 6.77 -7.37
N GLY A 163 -63.35 6.96 -6.10
CA GLY A 163 -63.63 6.05 -5.01
C GLY A 163 -62.81 4.76 -5.07
N ILE A 164 -61.76 4.70 -5.88
CA ILE A 164 -60.90 3.54 -6.08
C ILE A 164 -59.66 3.65 -5.18
N ALA A 165 -59.25 2.52 -4.59
CA ALA A 165 -57.98 2.39 -3.91
C ALA A 165 -56.98 1.62 -4.78
N VAL A 166 -55.78 2.18 -4.97
CA VAL A 166 -54.64 1.50 -5.59
C VAL A 166 -53.60 1.19 -4.51
N GLN A 167 -53.19 -0.08 -4.44
CA GLN A 167 -52.15 -0.55 -3.53
C GLN A 167 -50.84 -0.75 -4.30
N PRO A 168 -49.80 0.06 -4.05
CA PRO A 168 -48.48 -0.18 -4.61
C PRO A 168 -47.93 -1.51 -4.12
N ASN A 169 -47.24 -2.24 -5.00
CA ASN A 169 -46.50 -3.45 -4.64
C ASN A 169 -45.17 -3.12 -3.97
N SER A 170 -44.56 -1.99 -4.36
CA SER A 170 -43.23 -1.60 -3.90
C SER A 170 -43.18 -0.09 -3.65
N PHE A 171 -42.42 0.30 -2.63
CA PHE A 171 -42.16 1.69 -2.29
C PHE A 171 -40.66 1.97 -2.37
N ASN A 172 -40.27 2.94 -3.20
CA ASN A 172 -38.88 3.31 -3.51
C ASN A 172 -38.00 2.12 -3.95
N LYS A 173 -38.57 1.22 -4.76
CA LYS A 173 -37.83 0.15 -5.45
C LYS A 173 -37.72 0.44 -6.93
N ALA A 174 -36.65 -0.04 -7.56
CA ALA A 174 -36.48 0.12 -9.00
C ALA A 174 -37.60 -0.61 -9.77
N ARG A 175 -38.24 0.09 -10.70
CA ARG A 175 -39.34 -0.44 -11.51
C ARG A 175 -38.85 -1.59 -12.39
N HIS A 176 -39.58 -2.71 -12.37
CA HIS A 176 -39.27 -3.87 -13.20
C HIS A 176 -40.21 -3.99 -14.42
N GLU A 177 -39.72 -4.54 -15.53
CA GLU A 177 -40.45 -4.62 -16.81
C GLU A 177 -41.64 -5.60 -16.78
N ILE A 178 -41.49 -6.73 -16.07
CA ILE A 178 -42.47 -7.84 -16.10
C ILE A 178 -43.65 -7.71 -15.10
N GLY A 179 -43.75 -6.64 -14.31
CA GLY A 179 -44.92 -6.44 -13.43
C GLY A 179 -44.68 -5.62 -12.16
N GLY A 180 -45.77 -5.22 -11.52
CA GLY A 180 -45.80 -4.47 -10.25
C GLY A 180 -46.19 -3.00 -10.40
N ILE A 181 -46.74 -2.41 -9.34
CA ILE A 181 -46.97 -0.97 -9.21
C ILE A 181 -45.99 -0.41 -8.17
N TYR A 182 -45.30 0.65 -8.52
CA TYR A 182 -44.25 1.26 -7.71
C TYR A 182 -44.69 2.66 -7.29
N LEU A 183 -44.51 2.99 -6.02
CA LEU A 183 -44.58 4.37 -5.54
C LEU A 183 -43.16 4.87 -5.29
N LEU A 184 -42.78 5.97 -5.95
CA LEU A 184 -41.48 6.60 -5.81
C LEU A 184 -41.64 8.00 -5.21
N ASN A 185 -40.71 8.46 -4.38
CA ASN A 185 -40.64 9.84 -3.92
C ASN A 185 -39.20 10.36 -3.91
N GLU A 186 -38.99 11.58 -3.40
CA GLU A 186 -37.68 12.25 -3.41
C GLU A 186 -36.56 11.47 -2.70
N HIS A 187 -36.90 10.56 -1.78
CA HIS A 187 -35.91 9.71 -1.11
C HIS A 187 -35.39 8.58 -2.01
N PHE A 188 -36.07 8.29 -3.12
CA PHE A 188 -35.59 7.29 -4.08
C PHE A 188 -34.30 7.75 -4.75
N SER A 189 -34.30 8.93 -5.38
CA SER A 189 -33.13 9.47 -6.07
C SER A 189 -33.27 10.98 -6.24
N THR A 190 -32.16 11.70 -6.10
CA THR A 190 -32.07 13.14 -6.42
C THR A 190 -32.06 13.44 -7.92
N VAL A 191 -31.98 12.41 -8.77
CA VAL A 191 -31.85 12.57 -10.23
C VAL A 191 -33.17 12.35 -10.93
N SER A 192 -33.78 11.16 -10.77
CA SER A 192 -35.00 10.79 -11.47
C SER A 192 -35.61 9.50 -10.93
N THR A 193 -36.71 9.03 -11.53
CA THR A 193 -37.31 7.72 -11.29
C THR A 193 -36.43 6.54 -11.73
N ARG A 194 -35.28 6.79 -12.39
CA ARG A 194 -34.30 5.77 -12.83
C ARG A 194 -34.94 4.55 -13.50
N SER A 195 -36.01 4.79 -14.24
CA SER A 195 -36.84 3.74 -14.78
C SER A 195 -36.48 3.51 -16.25
N ASP A 196 -36.31 2.24 -16.59
CA ASP A 196 -36.04 1.80 -17.96
C ASP A 196 -37.34 1.48 -18.70
N GLY A 197 -37.35 1.72 -20.01
CA GLY A 197 -38.45 1.37 -20.91
C GLY A 197 -39.73 2.20 -20.73
N ALA A 198 -40.70 1.93 -21.60
CA ALA A 198 -42.02 2.57 -21.61
C ALA A 198 -42.84 2.20 -20.36
N GLY A 199 -43.42 3.21 -19.73
CA GLY A 199 -44.33 3.06 -18.60
C GLY A 199 -45.23 4.26 -18.42
N TRP A 200 -46.22 4.10 -17.56
CA TRP A 200 -47.11 5.18 -17.16
C TRP A 200 -46.68 5.77 -15.80
N TYR A 201 -47.03 7.03 -15.58
CA TYR A 201 -46.71 7.80 -14.39
C TYR A 201 -47.92 8.63 -13.96
N VAL A 202 -48.28 8.54 -12.68
CA VAL A 202 -49.21 9.45 -12.01
C VAL A 202 -48.37 10.26 -11.02
N ARG A 203 -48.17 11.54 -11.32
CA ARG A 203 -47.45 12.47 -10.44
C ARG A 203 -48.42 13.09 -9.47
N MET A 204 -48.04 13.08 -8.19
CA MET A 204 -48.85 13.58 -7.11
C MET A 204 -48.01 14.46 -6.19
N LYS A 205 -48.49 15.65 -5.86
CA LYS A 205 -47.84 16.55 -4.91
C LYS A 205 -48.48 16.38 -3.54
N ALA A 206 -47.69 16.06 -2.51
CA ALA A 206 -48.18 16.07 -1.14
C ALA A 206 -48.45 17.50 -0.68
N LEU A 207 -49.59 17.68 0.00
CA LEU A 207 -50.02 18.99 0.48
C LEU A 207 -49.48 19.24 1.89
N PRO A 208 -48.87 20.41 2.15
CA PRO A 208 -48.49 20.80 3.49
C PRO A 208 -49.73 21.02 4.38
N ALA A 209 -49.53 20.89 5.69
CA ALA A 209 -50.52 21.37 6.64
C ALA A 209 -50.66 22.90 6.55
N GLU A 210 -51.78 23.45 7.03
CA GLU A 210 -52.02 24.89 6.99
C GLU A 210 -50.93 25.66 7.73
N GLY A 211 -50.19 26.51 7.02
CA GLY A 211 -49.09 27.30 7.57
C GLY A 211 -47.70 26.65 7.49
N GLU A 212 -47.60 25.42 6.97
CA GLU A 212 -46.32 24.74 6.73
C GLU A 212 -45.84 24.90 5.27
N GLU A 213 -44.53 24.90 5.07
CA GLU A 213 -43.92 24.98 3.73
C GLU A 213 -43.75 23.60 3.07
N ARG A 214 -43.72 22.53 3.87
CA ARG A 214 -43.46 21.15 3.45
C ARG A 214 -44.57 20.23 3.91
N ALA A 215 -44.81 19.14 3.17
CA ALA A 215 -45.69 18.08 3.64
C ALA A 215 -45.05 17.34 4.83
N PRO A 216 -45.86 16.78 5.75
CA PRO A 216 -45.33 15.94 6.80
C PRO A 216 -44.66 14.70 6.19
N ALA A 217 -43.56 14.26 6.81
CA ALA A 217 -42.84 13.07 6.40
C ALA A 217 -43.74 11.82 6.44
N LEU A 218 -43.57 10.92 5.49
CA LEU A 218 -44.25 9.63 5.50
C LEU A 218 -43.67 8.76 6.62
N THR A 219 -44.50 8.25 7.51
CA THR A 219 -44.10 7.27 8.53
C THR A 219 -44.73 5.91 8.22
N VAL A 220 -44.46 4.88 9.02
CA VAL A 220 -45.13 3.58 8.86
C VAL A 220 -46.61 3.60 9.30
N ASN A 221 -47.04 4.66 9.98
CA ASN A 221 -48.41 4.90 10.42
C ASN A 221 -48.81 6.37 10.15
N SER A 222 -49.20 6.67 8.91
CA SER A 222 -49.53 8.03 8.49
C SER A 222 -50.63 8.09 7.44
N ALA A 223 -51.24 9.27 7.30
CA ALA A 223 -52.16 9.58 6.22
C ALA A 223 -51.79 10.95 5.63
N LEU A 224 -51.35 10.97 4.37
CA LEU A 224 -50.98 12.17 3.62
C LEU A 224 -52.08 12.50 2.60
N THR A 225 -52.34 13.80 2.41
CA THR A 225 -53.20 14.26 1.32
C THR A 225 -52.34 14.70 0.14
N LEU A 226 -52.61 14.13 -1.04
CA LEU A 226 -51.91 14.43 -2.27
C LEU A 226 -52.86 15.06 -3.30
N GLU A 227 -52.32 15.87 -4.21
CA GLU A 227 -52.98 16.32 -5.43
C GLU A 227 -52.37 15.64 -6.65
N VAL A 228 -53.17 15.03 -7.51
CA VAL A 228 -52.67 14.54 -8.80
C VAL A 228 -52.37 15.73 -9.70
N THR A 229 -51.10 15.92 -10.08
CA THR A 229 -50.64 17.08 -10.87
C THR A 229 -50.48 16.73 -12.35
N GLU A 230 -50.13 15.49 -12.67
CA GLU A 230 -49.84 15.06 -14.03
C GLU A 230 -50.09 13.56 -14.21
N LEU A 231 -50.62 13.18 -15.38
CA LEU A 231 -50.65 11.80 -15.85
C LEU A 231 -49.96 11.73 -17.20
N LEU A 232 -48.99 10.84 -17.36
CA LEU A 232 -48.31 10.66 -18.64
C LEU A 232 -47.84 9.22 -18.86
N ILE A 233 -47.66 8.87 -20.14
CA ILE A 233 -46.98 7.65 -20.59
C ILE A 233 -45.69 8.08 -21.25
N SER A 234 -44.57 7.51 -20.82
CA SER A 234 -43.24 7.89 -21.28
C SER A 234 -42.26 6.72 -21.20
N ASP A 235 -41.31 6.69 -22.12
CA ASP A 235 -40.14 5.80 -22.11
C ASP A 235 -38.91 6.43 -21.46
N GLN A 236 -39.04 7.68 -20.99
CA GLN A 236 -38.00 8.41 -20.26
C GLN A 236 -38.26 8.35 -18.75
N SER A 237 -37.18 8.37 -17.96
CA SER A 237 -37.24 8.62 -16.53
C SER A 237 -37.67 10.05 -16.22
N LEU A 238 -38.37 10.27 -15.11
CA LEU A 238 -38.86 11.59 -14.69
C LEU A 238 -38.08 12.12 -13.49
N THR A 239 -37.84 13.43 -13.41
CA THR A 239 -37.37 14.03 -12.16
C THR A 239 -38.42 13.83 -11.06
N ILE A 240 -37.96 13.76 -9.81
CA ILE A 240 -38.85 13.69 -8.65
C ILE A 240 -38.63 14.95 -7.84
N ASP A 241 -39.64 15.81 -7.81
CA ASP A 241 -39.56 17.07 -7.09
C ASP A 241 -39.78 16.85 -5.58
N PRO A 242 -39.36 17.79 -4.71
CA PRO A 242 -39.60 17.65 -3.27
C PRO A 242 -41.10 17.52 -2.96
N ASP A 243 -41.50 16.76 -1.94
CA ASP A 243 -42.90 16.40 -1.62
C ASP A 243 -43.68 15.72 -2.76
N GLU A 244 -43.01 15.25 -3.81
CA GLU A 244 -43.65 14.54 -4.91
C GLU A 244 -43.66 13.03 -4.69
N TYR A 245 -44.78 12.42 -5.06
CA TYR A 245 -44.99 10.99 -5.12
C TYR A 245 -45.38 10.61 -6.54
N ILE A 246 -44.65 9.66 -7.13
CA ILE A 246 -44.88 9.17 -8.48
C ILE A 246 -45.28 7.71 -8.42
N LEU A 247 -46.53 7.42 -8.78
CA LEU A 247 -47.01 6.07 -8.99
C LEU A 247 -46.70 5.64 -10.43
N THR A 248 -46.04 4.50 -10.61
CA THR A 248 -45.61 4.04 -11.94
C THR A 248 -45.65 2.53 -12.09
N ALA A 249 -45.90 2.05 -13.31
CA ALA A 249 -45.62 0.69 -13.73
C ALA A 249 -45.14 0.67 -15.19
N ALA A 250 -44.44 -0.40 -15.57
CA ALA A 250 -44.05 -0.61 -16.96
C ALA A 250 -45.31 -0.85 -17.81
N ASP A 251 -45.35 -0.37 -19.05
CA ASP A 251 -46.54 -0.54 -19.91
C ASP A 251 -46.85 -2.03 -20.16
N GLN A 252 -45.79 -2.84 -20.26
CA GLN A 252 -45.89 -4.29 -20.45
C GLN A 252 -46.44 -5.03 -19.22
N SER A 253 -46.53 -4.38 -18.06
CA SER A 253 -47.10 -4.97 -16.83
C SER A 253 -48.60 -5.25 -16.92
N GLY A 254 -49.30 -4.62 -17.89
CA GLY A 254 -50.76 -4.71 -18.02
C GLY A 254 -51.53 -4.00 -16.90
N ARG A 255 -50.89 -3.15 -16.10
CA ARG A 255 -51.50 -2.43 -14.95
C ARG A 255 -52.12 -1.08 -15.31
N THR A 256 -52.64 -0.93 -16.53
CA THR A 256 -53.31 0.31 -16.97
C THR A 256 -54.61 0.58 -16.22
N ASP A 257 -55.18 -0.43 -15.57
CA ASP A 257 -56.31 -0.30 -14.65
C ASP A 257 -56.01 0.64 -13.49
N ALA A 258 -54.80 0.55 -12.92
CA ALA A 258 -54.37 1.43 -11.84
C ALA A 258 -54.12 2.86 -12.32
N PHE A 259 -53.56 3.03 -13.52
CA PHE A 259 -53.40 4.36 -14.12
C PHE A 259 -54.75 5.05 -14.38
N ALA A 260 -55.75 4.29 -14.85
CA ALA A 260 -57.09 4.80 -15.14
C ALA A 260 -57.91 5.19 -13.90
N ALA A 261 -57.40 4.90 -12.69
CA ALA A 261 -58.05 5.27 -11.43
C ALA A 261 -57.88 6.77 -11.08
N PHE A 262 -57.02 7.51 -11.78
CA PHE A 262 -56.67 8.88 -11.45
C PHE A 262 -56.93 9.87 -12.60
N GLN A 263 -57.15 11.13 -12.24
CA GLN A 263 -57.27 12.29 -13.13
C GLN A 263 -56.52 13.49 -12.52
N VAL A 264 -56.03 14.39 -13.36
CA VAL A 264 -55.38 15.63 -12.89
C VAL A 264 -56.36 16.46 -12.06
N GLY A 265 -55.92 16.89 -10.87
CA GLY A 265 -56.72 17.62 -9.88
C GLY A 265 -57.36 16.74 -8.80
N ASP A 266 -57.25 15.41 -8.90
CA ASP A 266 -57.79 14.50 -7.89
C ASP A 266 -57.12 14.68 -6.53
N ARG A 267 -57.93 14.53 -5.48
CA ARG A 267 -57.47 14.47 -4.09
C ARG A 267 -57.28 13.01 -3.73
N VAL A 268 -56.06 12.64 -3.37
CA VAL A 268 -55.69 11.26 -3.04
C VAL A 268 -55.21 11.21 -1.60
N THR A 269 -55.71 10.25 -0.82
CA THR A 269 -55.16 9.94 0.50
C THR A 269 -54.18 8.78 0.38
N LEU A 270 -52.90 9.04 0.66
CA LEU A 270 -51.88 8.02 0.84
C LEU A 270 -51.86 7.60 2.31
N THR A 271 -52.22 6.35 2.59
CA THR A 271 -52.21 5.78 3.94
C THR A 271 -51.15 4.71 4.06
N THR A 272 -50.37 4.76 5.14
CA THR A 272 -49.50 3.69 5.62
C THR A 272 -49.98 3.18 6.97
N VAL A 273 -50.01 1.86 7.16
CA VAL A 273 -50.40 1.21 8.43
C VAL A 273 -49.44 0.08 8.77
N CYS A 274 -48.97 0.05 10.00
CA CYS A 274 -48.18 -1.02 10.59
C CYS A 274 -48.69 -1.35 11.99
N ASP A 275 -48.98 -2.64 12.23
CA ASP A 275 -49.46 -3.14 13.51
C ASP A 275 -48.32 -3.57 14.46
N ASP A 276 -47.07 -3.66 13.95
CA ASP A 276 -45.91 -4.00 14.77
C ASP A 276 -45.53 -2.80 15.66
N PRO A 277 -45.60 -2.93 17.00
CA PRO A 277 -45.37 -1.80 17.89
C PRO A 277 -43.91 -1.34 17.91
N VAL A 278 -42.96 -2.25 17.67
CA VAL A 278 -41.53 -1.91 17.62
C VAL A 278 -41.26 -1.09 16.36
N LEU A 279 -41.70 -1.58 15.20
CA LEU A 279 -41.51 -0.86 13.95
C LEU A 279 -42.25 0.48 13.93
N SER A 280 -43.44 0.53 14.54
CA SER A 280 -44.23 1.76 14.67
C SER A 280 -43.53 2.88 15.43
N GLY A 281 -42.66 2.52 16.39
CA GLY A 281 -41.87 3.46 17.17
C GLY A 281 -40.43 3.64 16.67
N ALA A 282 -40.03 2.94 15.62
CA ALA A 282 -38.63 2.90 15.19
C ALA A 282 -38.16 4.26 14.65
N GLN A 283 -37.04 4.75 15.19
CA GLN A 283 -36.32 5.86 14.56
C GLN A 283 -35.53 5.36 13.34
N TRP A 284 -35.06 4.11 13.38
CA TRP A 284 -34.28 3.52 12.29
C TRP A 284 -34.74 2.10 12.00
N ALA A 285 -34.73 1.69 10.74
CA ALA A 285 -34.93 0.30 10.37
C ALA A 285 -34.22 -0.03 9.05
N GLY A 286 -33.73 -1.26 8.95
CA GLY A 286 -32.93 -1.76 7.83
C GLY A 286 -33.19 -3.25 7.60
N GLY A 287 -33.05 -3.73 6.37
CA GLY A 287 -33.13 -5.17 6.09
C GLY A 287 -32.00 -5.97 6.74
N VAL A 288 -32.31 -7.21 7.10
CA VAL A 288 -31.36 -8.24 7.54
C VAL A 288 -31.69 -9.55 6.84
N GLY A 289 -30.73 -10.45 6.75
CA GLY A 289 -30.91 -11.76 6.12
C GLY A 289 -31.46 -12.81 7.08
N ASP A 290 -30.88 -14.00 6.99
CA ASP A 290 -31.26 -15.15 7.82
C ASP A 290 -31.06 -14.85 9.31
N ILE A 291 -32.06 -15.16 10.12
CA ILE A 291 -31.97 -15.18 11.58
C ILE A 291 -31.31 -16.50 11.97
N MET A 292 -30.02 -16.46 12.28
CA MET A 292 -29.19 -17.64 12.51
C MET A 292 -29.29 -18.18 13.94
N VAL A 293 -29.44 -17.28 14.92
CA VAL A 293 -29.61 -17.62 16.33
C VAL A 293 -30.87 -16.93 16.85
N GLU A 294 -31.69 -17.67 17.60
CA GLU A 294 -32.88 -17.20 18.28
C GLU A 294 -33.01 -17.93 19.63
N ASP A 295 -33.39 -17.21 20.69
CA ASP A 295 -33.50 -17.74 22.05
C ASP A 295 -32.26 -18.52 22.54
N GLY A 296 -31.06 -18.09 22.12
CA GLY A 296 -29.80 -18.74 22.48
C GLY A 296 -29.56 -20.10 21.82
N ALA A 297 -30.25 -20.38 20.71
CA ALA A 297 -30.06 -21.60 19.92
C ALA A 297 -29.98 -21.30 18.41
N LEU A 298 -29.27 -22.16 17.67
CA LEU A 298 -29.26 -22.09 16.21
C LEU A 298 -30.67 -22.38 15.66
N THR A 299 -31.12 -21.59 14.70
CA THR A 299 -32.34 -21.88 13.92
C THR A 299 -32.07 -22.96 12.86
N ASP A 300 -33.11 -23.46 12.18
CA ASP A 300 -32.95 -24.50 11.17
C ASP A 300 -32.20 -23.95 9.93
N SER A 301 -30.94 -24.35 9.79
CA SER A 301 -30.08 -23.92 8.68
C SER A 301 -30.56 -24.34 7.29
N SER A 302 -31.55 -25.24 7.17
CA SER A 302 -32.17 -25.56 5.88
C SER A 302 -33.07 -24.45 5.34
N ASP A 303 -33.52 -23.54 6.20
CA ASP A 303 -34.27 -22.34 5.83
C ASP A 303 -33.37 -21.15 5.47
N TRP A 304 -32.05 -21.27 5.70
CA TRP A 304 -31.11 -20.17 5.46
C TRP A 304 -30.76 -20.03 3.98
N VAL A 305 -30.92 -18.83 3.43
CA VAL A 305 -30.65 -18.51 2.03
C VAL A 305 -29.17 -18.66 1.69
N TYR A 306 -28.28 -18.26 2.60
CA TYR A 306 -26.83 -18.10 2.34
C TYR A 306 -25.95 -19.23 2.89
N ALA A 307 -26.54 -20.28 3.47
CA ALA A 307 -25.78 -21.37 4.11
C ALA A 307 -24.96 -22.17 3.09
N LYS A 308 -25.49 -22.28 1.86
CA LYS A 308 -24.87 -22.98 0.73
C LYS A 308 -23.66 -22.27 0.12
N ASP A 309 -23.40 -21.01 0.48
CA ASP A 309 -22.30 -20.23 -0.11
C ASP A 309 -20.91 -20.67 0.40
N GLY A 310 -20.87 -21.56 1.40
CA GLY A 310 -19.63 -21.99 2.02
C GLY A 310 -18.92 -20.85 2.74
N ARG A 311 -17.58 -20.91 2.79
CA ARG A 311 -16.78 -19.90 3.50
C ARG A 311 -16.69 -18.61 2.70
N GLN A 312 -17.12 -17.51 3.31
CA GLN A 312 -17.11 -16.18 2.72
C GLN A 312 -16.60 -15.16 3.75
N PRO A 313 -16.17 -13.96 3.32
CA PRO A 313 -16.25 -12.80 4.19
C PRO A 313 -17.70 -12.63 4.65
N ARG A 314 -17.91 -12.32 5.93
CA ARG A 314 -19.23 -12.27 6.54
C ARG A 314 -19.39 -10.97 7.32
N THR A 315 -20.60 -10.44 7.32
CA THR A 315 -21.04 -9.39 8.22
C THR A 315 -22.27 -9.90 8.96
N ALA A 316 -22.36 -9.63 10.26
CA ALA A 316 -23.47 -10.06 11.09
C ALA A 316 -23.72 -9.10 12.24
N LEU A 317 -24.90 -9.24 12.82
CA LEU A 317 -25.34 -8.53 14.02
C LEU A 317 -25.79 -9.57 15.05
N GLY A 318 -25.34 -9.40 16.29
CA GLY A 318 -25.75 -10.20 17.44
C GLY A 318 -26.32 -9.35 18.57
N LEU A 319 -27.22 -9.92 19.36
CA LEU A 319 -27.77 -9.34 20.59
C LEU A 319 -27.54 -10.31 21.74
N LYS A 320 -26.96 -9.83 22.84
CA LYS A 320 -26.83 -10.58 24.11
C LYS A 320 -28.10 -10.43 24.96
N GLU A 321 -28.25 -11.30 25.96
CA GLU A 321 -29.42 -11.30 26.86
C GLU A 321 -29.59 -9.96 27.63
N ASP A 322 -28.48 -9.28 27.92
CA ASP A 322 -28.49 -7.98 28.60
C ASP A 322 -28.79 -6.79 27.67
N GLY A 323 -29.03 -7.03 26.38
CA GLY A 323 -29.26 -5.99 25.37
C GLY A 323 -27.99 -5.46 24.69
N THR A 324 -26.81 -5.98 25.03
CA THR A 324 -25.57 -5.61 24.34
C THR A 324 -25.65 -5.98 22.86
N LEU A 325 -25.43 -4.99 22.00
CA LEU A 325 -25.34 -5.14 20.55
C LEU A 325 -23.92 -5.51 20.13
N VAL A 326 -23.79 -6.52 19.27
CA VAL A 326 -22.52 -6.97 18.69
C VAL A 326 -22.57 -6.75 17.18
N LEU A 327 -21.75 -5.82 16.67
CA LEU A 327 -21.50 -5.66 15.24
C LEU A 327 -20.30 -6.51 14.86
N TYR A 328 -20.43 -7.44 13.92
CA TYR A 328 -19.41 -8.44 13.62
C TYR A 328 -19.05 -8.47 12.14
N ALA A 329 -17.76 -8.38 11.82
CA ALA A 329 -17.24 -8.52 10.47
C ALA A 329 -16.09 -9.53 10.43
N VAL A 330 -16.03 -10.31 9.36
CA VAL A 330 -15.04 -11.36 9.15
C VAL A 330 -14.44 -11.22 7.77
N ASP A 331 -13.12 -11.06 7.70
CA ASP A 331 -12.40 -11.03 6.42
C ASP A 331 -12.46 -12.41 5.76
N GLY A 332 -12.35 -12.48 4.43
CA GLY A 332 -12.37 -13.76 3.71
C GLY A 332 -11.81 -13.69 2.30
N ARG A 333 -11.77 -14.85 1.62
CA ARG A 333 -11.24 -15.02 0.25
C ARG A 333 -9.76 -14.66 0.07
N ARG A 334 -8.97 -14.59 1.15
CA ARG A 334 -7.52 -14.39 1.09
C ARG A 334 -6.79 -15.49 1.86
N SER A 335 -6.22 -16.46 1.15
CA SER A 335 -5.63 -17.65 1.74
C SER A 335 -4.42 -17.38 2.65
N ASP A 336 -3.72 -16.28 2.41
CA ASP A 336 -2.58 -15.76 3.19
C ASP A 336 -3.01 -14.93 4.40
N HIS A 337 -4.27 -14.49 4.44
CA HIS A 337 -4.83 -13.63 5.49
C HIS A 337 -6.01 -14.32 6.18
N SER A 338 -7.21 -14.30 5.61
CA SER A 338 -8.41 -14.89 6.23
C SER A 338 -9.19 -15.74 5.25
N ALA A 339 -9.54 -16.95 5.69
CA ALA A 339 -10.34 -17.90 4.92
C ALA A 339 -11.84 -17.57 4.91
N GLY A 340 -12.31 -16.64 5.74
CA GLY A 340 -13.74 -16.39 5.96
C GLY A 340 -14.41 -17.50 6.77
N LEU A 341 -15.73 -17.40 6.95
CA LEU A 341 -16.54 -18.39 7.68
C LEU A 341 -17.73 -18.87 6.83
N SER A 342 -18.12 -20.13 7.05
CA SER A 342 -19.46 -20.55 6.64
C SER A 342 -20.50 -19.84 7.50
N GLN A 343 -21.75 -19.77 7.05
CA GLN A 343 -22.80 -19.13 7.84
C GLN A 343 -23.06 -19.88 9.16
N THR A 344 -22.93 -21.21 9.16
CA THR A 344 -23.01 -22.02 10.39
C THR A 344 -21.87 -21.72 11.35
N ASP A 345 -20.61 -21.67 10.88
CA ASP A 345 -19.47 -21.31 11.73
C ASP A 345 -19.66 -19.90 12.33
N LEU A 346 -20.18 -18.95 11.55
CA LEU A 346 -20.48 -17.58 12.00
C LEU A 346 -21.54 -17.57 13.10
N ALA A 347 -22.61 -18.35 12.95
CA ALA A 347 -23.68 -18.46 13.93
C ALA A 347 -23.19 -19.09 15.24
N GLU A 348 -22.40 -20.17 15.15
CA GLU A 348 -21.76 -20.81 16.30
C GLU A 348 -20.80 -19.87 17.03
N GLU A 349 -20.07 -19.04 16.29
CA GLU A 349 -19.13 -18.06 16.86
C GLU A 349 -19.86 -16.92 17.61
N LEU A 350 -20.95 -16.38 17.06
CA LEU A 350 -21.76 -15.38 17.76
C LEU A 350 -22.49 -15.96 18.97
N LEU A 351 -22.99 -17.19 18.87
CA LEU A 351 -23.58 -17.92 19.99
C LEU A 351 -22.54 -18.14 21.11
N ALA A 352 -21.31 -18.54 20.76
CA ALA A 352 -20.22 -18.71 21.73
C ALA A 352 -19.80 -17.39 22.40
N GLN A 353 -20.00 -16.25 21.73
CA GLN A 353 -19.82 -14.91 22.30
C GLN A 353 -20.99 -14.48 23.21
N GLY A 354 -22.00 -15.33 23.40
CA GLY A 354 -23.15 -15.10 24.27
C GLY A 354 -24.32 -14.38 23.60
N CYS A 355 -24.34 -14.29 22.27
CA CYS A 355 -25.51 -13.75 21.57
C CYS A 355 -26.69 -14.73 21.67
N VAL A 356 -27.84 -14.23 22.13
CA VAL A 356 -29.11 -14.98 22.17
C VAL A 356 -29.95 -14.76 20.91
N THR A 357 -29.64 -13.72 20.14
CA THR A 357 -30.17 -13.49 18.79
C THR A 357 -29.02 -13.11 17.87
N ALA A 358 -28.96 -13.66 16.67
CA ALA A 358 -27.96 -13.27 15.68
C ALA A 358 -28.52 -13.38 14.27
N VAL A 359 -28.22 -12.40 13.43
CA VAL A 359 -28.67 -12.32 12.04
C VAL A 359 -27.49 -12.16 11.10
N ASN A 360 -27.59 -12.76 9.92
CA ASN A 360 -26.64 -12.53 8.84
C ASN A 360 -26.98 -11.21 8.12
N LEU A 361 -25.96 -10.43 7.79
CA LEU A 361 -26.05 -9.22 6.98
C LEU A 361 -25.39 -9.46 5.61
N ASP A 362 -25.40 -8.46 4.72
CA ASP A 362 -24.74 -8.60 3.42
C ASP A 362 -23.23 -8.85 3.60
N GLY A 363 -22.69 -9.78 2.81
CA GLY A 363 -21.35 -10.33 3.00
C GLY A 363 -20.47 -10.24 1.75
N GLY A 364 -19.46 -11.11 1.68
CA GLY A 364 -18.56 -11.13 0.53
C GLY A 364 -17.77 -9.83 0.40
N GLY A 365 -17.74 -9.24 -0.79
CA GLY A 365 -17.00 -7.98 -0.99
C GLY A 365 -17.68 -6.76 -0.38
N SER A 366 -18.92 -6.90 0.11
CA SER A 366 -19.63 -5.85 0.86
C SER A 366 -19.13 -5.74 2.31
N THR A 367 -18.57 -6.83 2.86
CA THR A 367 -18.05 -6.86 4.23
C THR A 367 -17.03 -5.77 4.46
N SER A 368 -17.43 -4.79 5.26
CA SER A 368 -16.64 -3.63 5.62
C SER A 368 -16.86 -3.27 7.09
N PHE A 369 -15.79 -2.82 7.74
CA PHE A 369 -15.76 -2.44 9.14
C PHE A 369 -14.94 -1.17 9.30
N SER A 370 -15.58 -0.10 9.74
CA SER A 370 -14.94 1.20 10.00
C SER A 370 -14.88 1.45 11.50
N LEU A 371 -13.80 2.08 11.97
CA LEU A 371 -13.58 2.42 13.37
C LEU A 371 -12.72 3.67 13.49
N TRP A 372 -13.07 4.54 14.44
CA TRP A 372 -12.19 5.58 14.96
C TRP A 372 -11.25 4.95 15.97
N VAL A 373 -10.08 4.52 15.50
CA VAL A 373 -9.03 4.00 16.38
C VAL A 373 -8.55 5.12 17.29
N PRO A 374 -8.53 4.94 18.63
CA PRO A 374 -8.12 6.00 19.53
C PRO A 374 -6.71 6.53 19.21
N GLY A 375 -6.59 7.85 19.10
CA GLY A 375 -5.35 8.53 18.72
C GLY A 375 -5.22 8.83 17.22
N GLU A 376 -6.14 8.33 16.38
CA GLU A 376 -6.31 8.76 15.00
C GLU A 376 -7.27 9.96 14.89
N THR A 377 -7.31 10.62 13.73
CA THR A 377 -8.09 11.85 13.52
C THR A 377 -9.55 11.62 13.13
N GLY A 378 -9.96 10.38 12.88
CA GLY A 378 -11.31 10.05 12.45
C GLY A 378 -11.51 8.55 12.23
N PRO A 379 -12.75 8.11 11.93
CA PRO A 379 -13.03 6.73 11.58
C PRO A 379 -12.41 6.34 10.23
N ALA A 380 -11.85 5.13 10.17
CA ALA A 380 -11.29 4.56 8.95
C ALA A 380 -11.57 3.05 8.87
N LEU A 381 -11.55 2.53 7.64
CA LEU A 381 -11.67 1.10 7.35
C LEU A 381 -10.54 0.31 8.06
N GLN A 382 -10.92 -0.67 8.89
CA GLN A 382 -9.99 -1.50 9.66
C GLN A 382 -9.82 -2.90 9.08
N ASN A 383 -10.91 -3.48 8.58
CA ASN A 383 -10.83 -4.79 7.96
C ASN A 383 -10.19 -4.69 6.57
N GLN A 384 -9.87 -5.83 5.98
CA GLN A 384 -9.32 -5.88 4.64
C GLN A 384 -10.35 -6.49 3.67
N PRO A 385 -11.11 -5.68 2.91
CA PRO A 385 -12.17 -6.18 2.03
C PRO A 385 -11.66 -7.18 0.99
N SER A 386 -12.49 -8.14 0.60
CA SER A 386 -12.09 -9.20 -0.34
C SER A 386 -11.78 -8.69 -1.74
N ASP A 387 -12.37 -7.56 -2.13
CA ASP A 387 -12.23 -6.97 -3.46
C ASP A 387 -11.01 -6.02 -3.56
N GLY A 388 -10.16 -6.00 -2.52
CA GLY A 388 -9.01 -5.10 -2.38
C GLY A 388 -9.37 -3.67 -1.95
N LYS A 389 -10.66 -3.33 -1.93
CA LYS A 389 -11.22 -2.06 -1.43
C LYS A 389 -12.64 -2.26 -0.92
N ALA A 390 -13.12 -1.34 -0.09
CA ALA A 390 -14.50 -1.37 0.37
C ALA A 390 -15.45 -1.17 -0.82
N ARG A 391 -16.44 -2.05 -0.94
CA ARG A 391 -17.49 -1.96 -1.96
C ARG A 391 -18.51 -0.90 -1.58
N SER A 392 -19.12 -0.29 -2.61
CA SER A 392 -20.29 0.54 -2.43
C SER A 392 -21.51 -0.30 -2.05
N CYS A 393 -22.10 -0.05 -0.89
CA CYS A 393 -23.32 -0.70 -0.41
C CYS A 393 -24.47 0.30 -0.29
N ALA A 394 -25.69 -0.23 -0.22
CA ALA A 394 -26.91 0.57 -0.09
C ALA A 394 -27.02 1.25 1.27
N THR A 395 -26.75 0.50 2.35
CA THR A 395 -26.96 0.95 3.73
C THR A 395 -25.85 0.49 4.66
N TYR A 396 -25.68 1.24 5.74
CA TYR A 396 -24.68 1.01 6.77
C TYR A 396 -25.30 1.16 8.16
N LEU A 397 -24.88 0.30 9.09
CA LEU A 397 -25.17 0.41 10.52
C LEU A 397 -23.96 1.03 11.21
N LEU A 398 -24.11 2.26 11.65
CA LEU A 398 -23.06 3.05 12.29
C LEU A 398 -23.32 3.17 13.79
N LEU A 399 -22.26 3.37 14.56
CA LEU A 399 -22.31 3.74 15.96
C LEU A 399 -21.83 5.18 16.11
N ALA A 400 -22.65 6.05 16.67
CA ALA A 400 -22.35 7.46 16.88
C ALA A 400 -22.37 7.80 18.37
N ALA A 401 -21.41 8.61 18.83
CA ALA A 401 -21.41 9.13 20.20
C ALA A 401 -22.55 10.14 20.39
N TYR A 402 -23.04 10.26 21.62
CA TYR A 402 -23.99 11.33 21.97
C TYR A 402 -23.32 12.72 22.00
N GLU A 403 -22.02 12.76 22.29
CA GLU A 403 -21.23 13.99 22.35
C GLU A 403 -19.95 13.85 21.53
N ALA A 404 -19.52 14.94 20.87
CA ALA A 404 -18.33 14.95 20.02
C ALA A 404 -16.98 15.03 20.78
N GLY A 405 -17.04 15.19 22.10
CA GLY A 405 -15.88 15.50 22.95
C GLY A 405 -15.83 16.97 23.37
N ASP A 406 -15.15 17.25 24.48
CA ASP A 406 -15.02 18.61 25.03
C ASP A 406 -13.68 19.28 24.73
N GLY A 407 -12.83 18.64 23.91
CA GLY A 407 -11.49 19.10 23.56
C GLY A 407 -10.49 19.09 24.72
N LYS A 408 -10.84 18.51 25.88
CA LYS A 408 -9.92 18.36 27.01
C LYS A 408 -9.40 16.94 27.05
N ALA A 409 -8.10 16.80 27.32
CA ALA A 409 -7.48 15.49 27.49
C ALA A 409 -8.20 14.72 28.61
N ASP A 410 -8.79 13.58 28.23
CA ASP A 410 -9.54 12.69 29.11
C ASP A 410 -8.67 11.49 29.51
N ARG A 411 -8.04 10.84 28.51
CA ARG A 411 -7.24 9.64 28.71
C ARG A 411 -6.07 9.51 27.74
N LEU A 412 -5.13 8.63 28.09
CA LEU A 412 -3.99 8.27 27.25
C LEU A 412 -4.32 7.04 26.39
N VAL A 413 -3.78 7.01 25.18
CA VAL A 413 -3.95 5.91 24.23
C VAL A 413 -2.63 5.63 23.52
N LEU A 414 -2.42 4.37 23.14
CA LEU A 414 -1.31 3.95 22.31
C LEU A 414 -1.86 3.68 20.90
N PRO A 415 -1.48 4.47 19.88
CA PRO A 415 -1.80 4.13 18.49
C PRO A 415 -1.30 2.72 18.18
N GLN A 416 -1.96 1.94 17.33
CA GLN A 416 -1.56 0.55 17.02
C GLN A 416 -1.56 -0.40 18.23
N ASP A 417 -2.66 -0.40 18.97
CA ASP A 417 -2.88 -1.35 20.07
C ASP A 417 -2.81 -2.82 19.62
N GLY A 418 -2.37 -3.73 20.50
CA GLY A 418 -2.36 -5.18 20.25
C GLY A 418 -1.22 -5.70 19.37
N GLN A 419 -0.06 -5.06 19.38
CA GLN A 419 1.10 -5.55 18.62
C GLN A 419 1.63 -6.88 19.18
N VAL A 420 2.16 -7.73 18.30
CA VAL A 420 2.73 -9.04 18.67
C VAL A 420 4.26 -8.94 18.75
N VAL A 421 4.87 -9.59 19.74
CA VAL A 421 6.32 -9.65 19.92
C VAL A 421 6.76 -11.05 20.34
N LEU A 422 7.78 -11.59 19.69
CA LEU A 422 8.39 -12.86 20.06
C LEU A 422 9.17 -12.71 21.36
N ALA A 423 9.08 -13.69 22.25
CA ALA A 423 9.85 -13.78 23.48
C ALA A 423 11.34 -13.53 23.21
N GLY A 424 11.95 -12.62 23.97
CA GLY A 424 13.34 -12.19 23.81
C GLY A 424 13.60 -11.15 22.71
N SER A 425 12.58 -10.72 21.96
CA SER A 425 12.67 -9.61 21.00
C SER A 425 12.20 -8.29 21.65
N SER A 426 12.57 -7.17 21.03
CA SER A 426 12.19 -5.82 21.48
C SER A 426 11.32 -5.10 20.45
N LEU A 427 10.27 -4.45 20.94
CA LEU A 427 9.30 -3.69 20.15
C LEU A 427 9.39 -2.22 20.53
N GLU A 428 9.74 -1.36 19.58
CA GLU A 428 9.57 0.08 19.75
C GLU A 428 8.07 0.41 19.81
N LEU A 429 7.62 0.98 20.92
CA LEU A 429 6.24 1.37 21.10
C LEU A 429 5.97 2.66 20.31
N PRO A 430 4.79 2.80 19.68
CA PRO A 430 4.43 4.06 19.05
C PRO A 430 4.26 5.18 20.09
N GLN A 431 4.29 6.43 19.64
CA GLN A 431 4.13 7.58 20.52
C GLN A 431 2.73 7.57 21.16
N VAL A 432 2.68 7.56 22.49
CA VAL A 432 1.43 7.72 23.26
C VAL A 432 0.80 9.08 22.95
N LYS A 433 -0.52 9.08 22.78
CA LYS A 433 -1.32 10.29 22.57
C LYS A 433 -2.31 10.48 23.72
N ALA A 434 -2.75 11.72 23.92
CA ALA A 434 -3.94 12.00 24.71
C ALA A 434 -5.13 12.22 23.78
N VAL A 435 -6.30 11.78 24.20
CA VAL A 435 -7.57 12.02 23.50
C VAL A 435 -8.59 12.61 24.47
N ASP A 436 -9.56 13.34 23.94
CA ASP A 436 -10.74 13.75 24.70
C ASP A 436 -11.78 12.62 24.81
N SER A 437 -12.89 12.90 25.49
CA SER A 437 -14.00 11.95 25.67
C SER A 437 -14.66 11.51 24.35
N GLY A 438 -14.44 12.24 23.26
CA GLY A 438 -14.93 11.95 21.91
C GLY A 438 -13.89 11.30 21.00
N LEU A 439 -12.73 10.87 21.51
CA LEU A 439 -11.59 10.32 20.76
C LEU A 439 -10.78 11.30 19.92
N THR A 440 -11.10 12.58 19.96
CA THR A 440 -10.31 13.59 19.24
C THR A 440 -8.92 13.69 19.90
N PRO A 441 -7.81 13.56 19.16
CA PRO A 441 -6.48 13.77 19.71
C PRO A 441 -6.30 15.18 20.27
N VAL A 442 -5.72 15.29 21.47
CA VAL A 442 -5.50 16.57 22.17
C VAL A 442 -4.02 16.73 22.50
N GLU A 443 -3.46 17.88 22.15
CA GLU A 443 -2.10 18.26 22.52
C GLU A 443 -2.00 18.52 24.03
N THR A 444 -1.10 17.82 24.70
CA THR A 444 -0.87 17.96 26.15
C THR A 444 0.57 17.63 26.51
N ASP A 445 1.02 18.12 27.68
CA ASP A 445 2.37 17.84 28.16
C ASP A 445 2.47 16.42 28.72
N LEU A 446 3.22 15.58 27.99
CA LEU A 446 3.51 14.20 28.34
C LEU A 446 4.94 14.00 28.89
N SER A 447 5.61 15.06 29.37
CA SER A 447 6.97 14.96 29.91
C SER A 447 7.10 14.02 31.12
N SER A 448 6.00 13.73 31.82
CA SER A 448 5.93 12.79 32.95
C SER A 448 5.38 11.41 32.57
N LEU A 449 5.32 11.09 31.27
CA LEU A 449 4.79 9.82 30.80
C LEU A 449 5.57 8.64 31.37
N THR A 450 4.84 7.68 31.93
CA THR A 450 5.35 6.36 32.30
C THR A 450 4.49 5.28 31.67
N ILE A 451 5.14 4.25 31.14
CA ILE A 451 4.50 3.05 30.59
C ILE A 451 5.01 1.86 31.41
N SER A 452 4.11 1.02 31.91
CA SER A 452 4.48 -0.16 32.70
C SER A 452 3.65 -1.38 32.32
N SER A 453 4.32 -2.52 32.14
CA SER A 453 3.71 -3.85 32.05
C SER A 453 2.91 -4.15 33.33
N GLN A 454 1.70 -4.71 33.21
CA GLN A 454 0.89 -5.13 34.37
C GLN A 454 1.06 -6.62 34.68
N GLU A 455 1.31 -7.46 33.67
CA GLU A 455 1.43 -8.91 33.80
C GLU A 455 2.89 -9.38 33.93
N GLU A 456 3.85 -8.43 33.93
CA GLU A 456 5.29 -8.66 34.01
C GLU A 456 5.80 -9.58 32.88
N LEU A 457 5.21 -9.49 31.68
CA LEU A 457 5.64 -10.27 30.51
C LEU A 457 6.78 -9.60 29.75
N GLY A 458 7.09 -8.33 30.05
CA GLY A 458 8.22 -7.61 29.48
C GLY A 458 8.65 -6.42 30.34
N THR A 459 9.74 -5.79 29.94
CA THR A 459 10.26 -4.56 30.56
C THR A 459 10.23 -3.42 29.58
N ILE A 460 10.01 -2.19 30.05
CA ILE A 460 9.97 -1.00 29.20
C ILE A 460 11.08 -0.04 29.61
N SER A 461 11.90 0.35 28.64
CA SER A 461 12.93 1.39 28.78
C SER A 461 12.97 2.21 27.50
N ASP A 462 13.05 3.54 27.61
CA ASP A 462 13.17 4.45 26.47
C ASP A 462 12.15 4.18 25.34
N ASN A 463 10.89 3.94 25.73
CA ASN A 463 9.78 3.63 24.81
C ASN A 463 9.92 2.30 24.03
N VAL A 464 10.85 1.43 24.44
CA VAL A 464 11.01 0.08 23.89
C VAL A 464 10.49 -0.94 24.89
N TYR A 465 9.57 -1.79 24.45
CA TYR A 465 9.08 -2.97 25.17
C TYR A 465 9.95 -4.18 24.82
N THR A 466 10.70 -4.72 25.78
CA THR A 466 11.49 -5.95 25.60
C THR A 466 10.73 -7.12 26.22
N ALA A 467 10.37 -8.09 25.38
CA ALA A 467 9.59 -9.25 25.79
C ALA A 467 10.43 -10.24 26.62
N GLY A 468 9.88 -10.69 27.73
CA GLY A 468 10.41 -11.80 28.53
C GLY A 468 10.18 -13.16 27.88
N SER A 469 10.36 -14.23 28.66
CA SER A 469 10.26 -15.62 28.16
C SER A 469 8.86 -16.23 28.24
N ARG A 470 7.91 -15.57 28.91
CA ARG A 470 6.56 -16.09 29.13
C ARG A 470 5.60 -15.54 28.07
N PRO A 471 4.89 -16.40 27.31
CA PRO A 471 3.86 -15.94 26.39
C PRO A 471 2.59 -15.50 27.14
N GLY A 472 1.83 -14.60 26.52
CA GLY A 472 0.57 -14.07 27.04
C GLY A 472 0.24 -12.69 26.49
N THR A 473 -0.86 -12.09 26.94
CA THR A 473 -1.18 -10.69 26.67
C THR A 473 -0.76 -9.84 27.86
N ASP A 474 0.09 -8.86 27.62
CA ASP A 474 0.49 -7.84 28.59
C ASP A 474 -0.38 -6.60 28.37
N THR A 475 -1.01 -6.11 29.42
CA THR A 475 -1.72 -4.85 29.49
C THR A 475 -0.71 -3.79 29.94
N LEU A 476 -0.36 -2.88 29.04
CA LEU A 476 0.48 -1.73 29.34
C LEU A 476 -0.37 -0.66 30.01
N ARG A 477 0.05 -0.20 31.19
CA ARG A 477 -0.54 0.97 31.85
C ARG A 477 0.20 2.23 31.45
N LEU A 478 -0.54 3.19 30.90
CA LEU A 478 -0.06 4.51 30.50
C LEU A 478 -0.44 5.52 31.59
N ARG A 479 0.51 6.35 32.04
CA ARG A 479 0.26 7.40 33.03
C ARG A 479 1.04 8.66 32.73
N SER A 480 0.39 9.81 32.78
CA SER A 480 1.05 11.12 32.81
C SER A 480 0.18 12.08 33.62
N ARG A 481 0.73 12.61 34.72
CA ARG A 481 0.00 13.48 35.66
C ARG A 481 -1.30 12.79 36.14
N SER A 482 -2.47 13.33 35.80
CA SER A 482 -3.79 12.79 36.12
C SER A 482 -4.39 11.90 35.02
N LEU A 483 -3.77 11.85 33.84
CA LEU A 483 -4.25 11.05 32.71
C LEU A 483 -3.77 9.61 32.86
N GLU A 484 -4.68 8.67 32.67
CA GLU A 484 -4.40 7.24 32.61
C GLU A 484 -4.90 6.65 31.30
N GLY A 485 -4.37 5.48 30.95
CA GLY A 485 -4.77 4.73 29.76
C GLY A 485 -4.23 3.31 29.80
N THR A 486 -4.70 2.48 28.88
CA THR A 486 -4.20 1.12 28.71
C THR A 486 -3.98 0.78 27.25
N ALA A 487 -3.05 -0.11 26.98
CA ALA A 487 -2.83 -0.77 25.69
C ALA A 487 -2.45 -2.23 25.92
N GLN A 488 -2.39 -3.04 24.88
CA GLN A 488 -2.06 -4.45 24.91
C GLN A 488 -0.88 -4.76 23.98
N VAL A 489 0.00 -5.65 24.45
CA VAL A 489 1.05 -6.29 23.66
C VAL A 489 0.92 -7.80 23.84
N HIS A 490 0.97 -8.56 22.75
CA HIS A 490 0.91 -10.01 22.79
C HIS A 490 2.31 -10.61 22.69
N VAL A 491 2.80 -11.18 23.79
CA VAL A 491 4.06 -11.93 23.83
C VAL A 491 3.80 -13.37 23.39
N VAL A 492 4.55 -13.84 22.40
CA VAL A 492 4.46 -15.21 21.87
C VAL A 492 5.81 -15.90 21.95
N ASP A 493 5.84 -17.21 22.08
CA ASP A 493 7.08 -18.02 22.15
C ASP A 493 7.27 -18.93 20.92
N GLN A 494 6.32 -18.89 19.99
CA GLN A 494 6.34 -19.65 18.74
C GLN A 494 6.10 -18.72 17.55
N LEU A 495 6.62 -19.12 16.39
CA LEU A 495 6.33 -18.53 15.10
C LEU A 495 5.54 -19.51 14.24
N THR A 496 4.64 -19.01 13.41
CA THR A 496 3.96 -19.80 12.35
C THR A 496 4.67 -19.71 11.01
N ALA A 497 5.47 -18.66 10.80
CA ALA A 497 6.32 -18.51 9.64
C ALA A 497 7.62 -17.80 10.03
N PHE A 498 8.73 -18.24 9.44
CA PHE A 498 10.07 -17.69 9.62
C PHE A 498 10.77 -17.68 8.27
N THR A 499 11.43 -16.59 7.92
CA THR A 499 12.10 -16.44 6.63
C THR A 499 13.41 -15.68 6.78
N VAL A 500 14.48 -16.24 6.23
CA VAL A 500 15.77 -15.57 6.03
C VAL A 500 15.89 -15.12 4.59
N SER A 501 16.32 -13.87 4.37
CA SER A 501 16.54 -13.26 3.06
C SER A 501 17.83 -12.43 3.06
N GLN A 502 18.22 -11.89 1.89
CA GLN A 502 19.20 -10.80 1.84
C GLN A 502 18.50 -9.47 2.17
N ALA A 503 19.22 -8.53 2.80
CA ALA A 503 18.67 -7.22 3.10
C ALA A 503 18.15 -6.52 1.85
N GLY A 504 16.94 -5.94 1.94
CA GLY A 504 16.24 -5.34 0.81
C GLY A 504 15.45 -6.34 -0.07
N SER A 505 15.52 -7.65 0.21
CA SER A 505 14.75 -8.69 -0.48
C SER A 505 13.74 -9.36 0.46
N SER A 506 12.58 -9.71 -0.08
CA SER A 506 11.56 -10.55 0.58
C SER A 506 11.62 -12.03 0.14
N THR A 507 12.54 -12.38 -0.77
CA THR A 507 12.67 -13.76 -1.25
C THR A 507 13.47 -14.59 -0.24
N ALA A 508 12.90 -15.74 0.15
CA ALA A 508 13.58 -16.70 1.00
C ALA A 508 14.89 -17.16 0.37
N LEU A 509 15.99 -16.99 1.10
CA LEU A 509 17.33 -17.39 0.68
C LEU A 509 17.57 -18.85 1.07
N THR A 510 17.81 -19.71 0.09
CA THR A 510 18.16 -21.13 0.30
C THR A 510 19.61 -21.44 -0.03
N SER A 511 20.24 -20.60 -0.86
CA SER A 511 21.66 -20.67 -1.17
C SER A 511 22.27 -19.28 -1.30
N LEU A 512 23.56 -19.16 -0.99
CA LEU A 512 24.35 -17.96 -1.12
C LEU A 512 25.68 -18.31 -1.81
N ARG A 513 25.98 -17.61 -2.91
CA ARG A 513 27.31 -17.63 -3.51
C ARG A 513 28.02 -16.35 -3.11
N ALA A 514 29.20 -16.50 -2.53
CA ALA A 514 30.03 -15.38 -2.06
C ALA A 514 31.47 -15.60 -2.51
N ARG A 515 32.25 -14.53 -2.63
CA ARG A 515 33.70 -14.60 -2.78
C ARG A 515 34.35 -14.63 -1.40
N PRO A 516 35.59 -15.13 -1.29
CA PRO A 516 36.37 -14.96 -0.08
C PRO A 516 36.45 -13.49 0.35
N GLY A 517 36.12 -13.20 1.61
CA GLY A 517 36.08 -11.85 2.16
C GLY A 517 34.83 -11.01 1.83
N ASP A 518 33.89 -11.49 1.00
CA ASP A 518 32.64 -10.77 0.75
C ASP A 518 31.82 -10.61 2.04
N GLN A 519 31.13 -9.47 2.14
CA GLN A 519 30.17 -9.20 3.21
C GLN A 519 28.75 -9.15 2.63
N VAL A 520 27.83 -9.90 3.24
CA VAL A 520 26.43 -10.00 2.80
C VAL A 520 25.53 -9.76 4.00
N GLN A 521 24.76 -8.68 3.96
CA GLN A 521 23.77 -8.41 4.99
C GLN A 521 22.55 -9.33 4.81
N LEU A 522 22.29 -10.16 5.81
CA LEU A 522 21.11 -11.01 5.86
C LEU A 522 20.02 -10.31 6.68
N ALA A 523 18.77 -10.67 6.38
CA ALA A 523 17.59 -10.20 7.09
C ALA A 523 16.74 -11.40 7.51
N VAL A 524 16.03 -11.25 8.62
CA VAL A 524 15.11 -12.26 9.15
C VAL A 524 13.73 -11.64 9.32
N THR A 525 12.71 -12.45 9.06
CA THR A 525 11.32 -12.09 9.34
C THR A 525 10.63 -13.26 10.01
N GLY A 526 9.72 -12.96 10.94
CA GLY A 526 9.00 -13.98 11.69
C GLY A 526 7.60 -13.48 12.06
N SER A 527 6.59 -14.31 11.81
CA SER A 527 5.20 -13.99 12.14
C SER A 527 4.53 -15.09 12.94
N TRP A 528 3.54 -14.68 13.75
CA TRP A 528 2.62 -15.54 14.48
C TRP A 528 1.20 -15.27 13.97
N TRP A 529 0.61 -16.25 13.28
CA TRP A 529 -0.69 -16.15 12.61
C TRP A 529 -0.84 -14.86 11.80
N GLY A 530 0.14 -14.58 10.94
CA GLY A 530 0.14 -13.42 10.04
C GLY A 530 0.48 -12.09 10.70
N ARG A 531 0.67 -12.03 12.03
CA ARG A 531 1.17 -10.83 12.72
C ARG A 531 2.67 -10.89 12.86
N THR A 532 3.38 -9.83 12.45
CA THR A 532 4.83 -9.71 12.68
C THR A 532 5.12 -9.84 14.19
N ALA A 533 5.95 -10.81 14.54
CA ALA A 533 6.29 -11.13 15.92
C ALA A 533 7.79 -10.99 16.17
N LEU A 534 8.63 -11.43 15.23
CA LEU A 534 10.07 -11.22 15.31
C LEU A 534 10.37 -9.75 14.94
N ARG A 535 10.92 -8.98 15.88
CA ARG A 535 11.15 -7.54 15.73
C ARG A 535 12.62 -7.19 15.48
N ASP A 536 13.52 -8.04 15.96
CA ASP A 536 14.96 -7.88 15.88
C ASP A 536 15.66 -9.25 15.80
N PHE A 537 16.99 -9.25 15.69
CA PHE A 537 17.82 -10.47 15.67
C PHE A 537 18.07 -11.06 17.05
N GLN A 538 17.74 -10.36 18.14
CA GLN A 538 18.08 -10.78 19.50
C GLN A 538 17.63 -12.21 19.86
N PRO A 539 16.40 -12.66 19.52
CA PRO A 539 15.95 -14.03 19.82
C PRO A 539 16.39 -15.06 18.76
N VAL A 540 17.20 -14.67 17.77
CA VAL A 540 17.64 -15.54 16.68
C VAL A 540 18.93 -16.25 17.04
N THR A 541 18.91 -17.57 17.01
CA THR A 541 20.13 -18.38 17.14
C THR A 541 20.70 -18.65 15.75
N ILE A 542 22.01 -18.39 15.59
CA ILE A 542 22.71 -18.60 14.32
C ILE A 542 23.80 -19.65 14.51
N THR A 543 23.80 -20.67 13.66
CA THR A 543 24.84 -21.70 13.62
C THR A 543 25.50 -21.72 12.25
N VAL A 544 26.83 -21.61 12.21
CA VAL A 544 27.62 -21.72 10.98
C VAL A 544 28.30 -23.08 10.95
N GLN A 545 28.13 -23.82 9.85
CA GLN A 545 28.79 -25.10 9.60
C GLN A 545 29.74 -24.99 8.41
N GLY A 546 30.98 -25.44 8.59
CA GLY A 546 32.06 -25.30 7.61
C GLY A 546 32.91 -24.04 7.85
N GLU A 547 34.09 -24.00 7.24
CA GLU A 547 35.01 -22.85 7.35
C GLU A 547 34.66 -21.75 6.34
N ILE A 548 33.38 -21.34 6.32
CA ILE A 548 32.84 -20.39 5.34
C ILE A 548 32.79 -18.93 5.83
N GLY A 549 33.05 -18.68 7.11
CA GLY A 549 33.03 -17.33 7.68
C GLY A 549 32.24 -17.23 8.97
N THR A 550 31.78 -16.02 9.28
CA THR A 550 31.05 -15.69 10.52
C THR A 550 29.82 -14.86 10.22
N VAL A 551 28.80 -14.96 11.08
CA VAL A 551 27.65 -14.05 11.07
C VAL A 551 27.62 -13.34 12.41
N ASP A 552 27.49 -12.02 12.41
CA ASP A 552 27.36 -11.24 13.64
C ASP A 552 25.92 -11.20 14.19
N ALA A 553 25.73 -10.47 15.29
CA ALA A 553 24.44 -10.36 15.96
C ALA A 553 23.37 -9.61 15.14
N ASP A 554 23.77 -8.83 14.14
CA ASP A 554 22.89 -8.07 13.27
C ASP A 554 22.65 -8.77 11.92
N GLY A 555 23.18 -9.99 11.74
CA GLY A 555 22.99 -10.79 10.55
C GLY A 555 23.96 -10.49 9.41
N LEU A 556 25.06 -9.76 9.64
CA LEU A 556 26.09 -9.55 8.62
C LEU A 556 26.94 -10.82 8.48
N PHE A 557 26.79 -11.52 7.36
CA PHE A 557 27.68 -12.62 7.00
C PHE A 557 28.97 -12.07 6.40
N THR A 558 30.11 -12.38 7.01
CA THR A 558 31.45 -12.11 6.48
C THR A 558 32.08 -13.42 6.05
N ALA A 559 32.32 -13.58 4.75
CA ALA A 559 32.88 -14.79 4.17
C ALA A 559 34.35 -14.97 4.57
N ALA A 560 34.78 -16.22 4.80
CA ALA A 560 36.16 -16.53 5.15
C ALA A 560 37.17 -16.09 4.06
N PRO A 561 38.46 -15.92 4.37
CA PRO A 561 39.47 -15.55 3.38
C PRO A 561 39.84 -16.70 2.42
N THR A 562 39.38 -17.92 2.67
CA THR A 562 39.66 -19.10 1.84
C THR A 562 38.37 -19.67 1.25
N PRO A 563 38.38 -20.12 -0.03
CA PRO A 563 37.24 -20.81 -0.63
C PRO A 563 36.80 -22.04 0.16
N GLY A 564 35.49 -22.32 0.16
CA GLY A 564 34.89 -23.38 0.95
C GLY A 564 33.39 -23.53 0.70
N THR A 565 32.81 -24.60 1.24
CA THR A 565 31.36 -24.85 1.21
C THR A 565 30.87 -25.16 2.61
N GLY A 566 29.67 -24.70 2.94
CA GLY A 566 29.11 -24.85 4.27
C GLY A 566 27.66 -24.40 4.31
N SER A 567 27.14 -24.19 5.50
CA SER A 567 25.78 -23.71 5.69
C SER A 567 25.66 -22.77 6.87
N ILE A 568 24.65 -21.90 6.81
CA ILE A 568 24.25 -21.04 7.92
C ILE A 568 22.81 -21.39 8.27
N THR A 569 22.56 -21.79 9.51
CA THR A 569 21.23 -22.11 10.03
C THR A 569 20.79 -21.03 11.01
N PHE A 570 19.63 -20.45 10.75
CA PHE A 570 18.97 -19.50 11.64
C PHE A 570 17.79 -20.20 12.30
N SER A 571 17.59 -20.00 13.61
CA SER A 571 16.41 -20.50 14.32
C SER A 571 15.82 -19.48 15.28
N ALA A 572 14.49 -19.40 15.30
CA ALA A 572 13.71 -18.52 16.18
C ALA A 572 12.28 -19.06 16.35
N GLY A 573 11.71 -18.93 17.55
CA GLY A 573 10.32 -19.29 17.84
C GLY A 573 9.89 -20.68 17.37
N GLY A 574 10.76 -21.69 17.54
CA GLY A 574 10.50 -23.08 17.17
C GLY A 574 10.67 -23.42 15.68
N LEU A 575 11.04 -22.46 14.83
CA LEU A 575 11.31 -22.68 13.41
C LEU A 575 12.79 -22.49 13.07
N GLU A 576 13.23 -23.11 11.98
CA GLU A 576 14.60 -22.99 11.46
C GLU A 576 14.62 -22.84 9.93
N GLN A 577 15.61 -22.14 9.40
CA GLN A 577 15.92 -22.08 7.97
C GLN A 577 17.43 -22.16 7.76
N THR A 578 17.85 -22.98 6.79
CA THR A 578 19.26 -23.19 6.46
C THR A 578 19.58 -22.68 5.06
N ILE A 579 20.64 -21.87 4.96
CA ILE A 579 21.20 -21.36 3.71
C ILE A 579 22.45 -22.17 3.38
N GLN A 580 22.54 -22.69 2.16
CA GLN A 580 23.75 -23.34 1.64
C GLN A 580 24.71 -22.31 1.08
N VAL A 581 25.95 -22.24 1.59
CA VAL A 581 26.95 -21.25 1.16
C VAL A 581 28.03 -21.93 0.32
N THR A 582 28.30 -21.37 -0.85
CA THR A 582 29.42 -21.76 -1.71
C THR A 582 30.33 -20.58 -1.94
N MET A 583 31.60 -20.70 -1.55
CA MET A 583 32.63 -19.71 -1.79
C MET A 583 33.60 -20.17 -2.86
N ALA A 584 33.69 -19.42 -3.96
CA ALA A 584 34.56 -19.75 -5.08
C ALA A 584 35.12 -18.50 -5.77
N ASN A 585 36.39 -18.57 -6.16
CA ASN A 585 37.02 -17.61 -7.08
C ASN A 585 36.64 -17.96 -8.53
N VAL A 586 36.59 -16.95 -9.42
CA VAL A 586 36.22 -17.16 -10.84
C VAL A 586 37.41 -17.67 -11.65
N HIS A 587 38.62 -17.12 -11.45
CA HIS A 587 39.86 -17.53 -12.14
C HIS A 587 40.96 -17.92 -11.14
N ASN A 588 41.66 -19.03 -11.40
CA ASN A 588 42.69 -19.57 -10.50
C ASN A 588 44.07 -18.93 -10.70
N ASP A 589 44.35 -18.39 -11.88
CA ASP A 589 45.60 -17.71 -12.22
C ASP A 589 45.52 -16.19 -12.01
N VAL A 590 44.42 -15.67 -11.49
CA VAL A 590 44.29 -14.29 -11.02
C VAL A 590 43.58 -14.37 -9.67
N GLY A 591 44.36 -14.67 -8.63
CA GLY A 591 43.88 -14.65 -7.25
C GLY A 591 43.78 -13.22 -6.70
N PRO A 592 43.11 -13.02 -5.55
CA PRO A 592 42.99 -11.70 -4.90
C PRO A 592 44.31 -11.00 -4.58
N ASP A 593 45.42 -11.74 -4.49
CA ASP A 593 46.77 -11.25 -4.27
C ASP A 593 47.45 -10.71 -5.55
N HIS A 594 46.83 -10.91 -6.72
CA HIS A 594 47.36 -10.43 -7.98
C HIS A 594 46.93 -8.98 -8.26
N TRP A 595 47.88 -8.13 -8.65
CA TRP A 595 47.65 -6.69 -8.91
C TRP A 595 46.54 -6.37 -9.94
N SER A 596 46.24 -7.32 -10.83
CA SER A 596 45.21 -7.15 -11.86
C SER A 596 43.86 -7.78 -11.50
N TYR A 597 43.70 -8.29 -10.28
CA TYR A 597 42.51 -9.04 -9.86
C TYR A 597 41.22 -8.26 -10.13
N ASP A 598 41.09 -7.07 -9.54
CA ASP A 598 39.88 -6.25 -9.66
C ASP A 598 39.56 -5.90 -11.12
N ALA A 599 40.59 -5.55 -11.90
CA ALA A 599 40.42 -5.18 -13.30
C ALA A 599 39.97 -6.37 -14.18
N VAL A 600 40.53 -7.56 -13.94
CA VAL A 600 40.17 -8.77 -14.68
C VAL A 600 38.74 -9.18 -14.37
N GLU A 601 38.37 -9.19 -13.09
CA GLU A 601 37.02 -9.55 -12.66
C GLU A 601 35.99 -8.54 -13.16
N TYR A 602 36.25 -7.23 -13.03
CA TYR A 602 35.39 -6.18 -13.59
C TYR A 602 35.13 -6.39 -15.08
N CYS A 603 36.21 -6.57 -15.85
CA CYS A 603 36.09 -6.73 -17.29
C CYS A 603 35.38 -8.04 -17.66
N TYR A 604 35.54 -9.09 -16.87
CA TYR A 604 34.90 -10.38 -17.09
C TYR A 604 33.40 -10.32 -16.82
N GLU A 605 32.99 -9.73 -15.69
CA GLU A 605 31.58 -9.51 -15.32
C GLU A 605 30.83 -8.66 -16.35
N LYS A 606 31.48 -7.65 -16.93
CA LYS A 606 30.92 -6.79 -17.99
C LYS A 606 30.96 -7.44 -19.37
N GLY A 607 31.49 -8.65 -19.51
CA GLY A 607 31.60 -9.36 -20.79
C GLY A 607 32.57 -8.70 -21.79
N ILE A 608 33.51 -7.90 -21.28
CA ILE A 608 34.57 -7.22 -22.03
C ILE A 608 35.69 -8.20 -22.37
N VAL A 609 36.03 -9.06 -21.41
CA VAL A 609 37.05 -10.10 -21.54
C VAL A 609 36.46 -11.46 -21.21
N ASN A 610 37.10 -12.53 -21.71
CA ASN A 610 36.76 -13.91 -21.40
C ASN A 610 38.01 -14.66 -20.93
N GLY A 611 37.86 -15.72 -20.14
CA GLY A 611 38.96 -16.62 -19.81
C GLY A 611 39.47 -17.41 -21.03
N ILE A 612 40.69 -17.93 -20.94
CA ILE A 612 41.24 -18.89 -21.91
C ILE A 612 40.75 -20.32 -21.63
N SER A 613 40.19 -20.54 -20.43
CA SER A 613 39.45 -21.74 -20.04
C SER A 613 38.38 -21.36 -19.00
N THR A 614 37.63 -22.34 -18.48
CA THR A 614 36.64 -22.10 -17.42
C THR A 614 37.24 -21.69 -16.07
N THR A 615 38.56 -21.80 -15.90
CA THR A 615 39.24 -21.51 -14.62
C THR A 615 40.52 -20.68 -14.79
N LEU A 616 40.90 -20.29 -16.01
CA LEU A 616 42.11 -19.52 -16.27
C LEU A 616 41.81 -18.31 -17.14
N PHE A 617 42.32 -17.15 -16.74
CA PHE A 617 42.25 -15.91 -17.49
C PHE A 617 43.36 -15.79 -18.55
N GLY A 618 44.53 -16.40 -18.29
CA GLY A 618 45.74 -16.27 -19.12
C GLY A 618 46.45 -14.93 -18.91
N ARG A 619 46.56 -14.46 -17.66
CA ARG A 619 47.01 -13.10 -17.30
C ARG A 619 48.28 -12.61 -18.01
N ASP A 620 49.27 -13.49 -18.18
CA ASP A 620 50.60 -13.17 -18.71
C ASP A 620 50.73 -13.42 -20.23
N HIS A 621 49.66 -13.86 -20.91
CA HIS A 621 49.74 -14.10 -22.35
C HIS A 621 49.87 -12.77 -23.12
N PRO A 622 50.85 -12.65 -24.03
CA PRO A 622 50.96 -11.50 -24.93
C PRO A 622 49.72 -11.34 -25.81
N LEU A 623 49.30 -10.09 -26.02
CA LEU A 623 48.09 -9.76 -26.75
C LEU A 623 48.36 -9.58 -28.24
N THR A 624 47.54 -10.21 -29.08
CA THR A 624 47.55 -9.97 -30.52
C THR A 624 46.78 -8.70 -30.89
N ARG A 625 47.05 -8.13 -32.06
CA ARG A 625 46.31 -6.96 -32.58
C ARG A 625 44.82 -7.25 -32.78
N GLY A 626 44.45 -8.49 -33.10
CA GLY A 626 43.08 -8.96 -33.20
C GLY A 626 42.40 -9.03 -31.82
N ASP A 627 43.06 -9.63 -30.82
CA ASP A 627 42.53 -9.71 -29.46
C ASP A 627 42.34 -8.34 -28.82
N PHE A 628 43.31 -7.43 -29.04
CA PHE A 628 43.19 -6.04 -28.60
C PHE A 628 41.91 -5.39 -29.15
N MET A 629 41.65 -5.57 -30.44
CA MET A 629 40.47 -4.98 -31.07
C MET A 629 39.17 -5.62 -30.60
N VAL A 630 39.16 -6.93 -30.35
CA VAL A 630 38.00 -7.63 -29.77
C VAL A 630 37.68 -7.10 -28.37
N MET A 631 38.68 -6.95 -27.51
CA MET A 631 38.46 -6.42 -26.15
C MET A 631 37.94 -4.98 -26.20
N LEU A 632 38.47 -4.15 -27.10
CA LEU A 632 38.02 -2.76 -27.28
C LEU A 632 36.60 -2.69 -27.85
N HIS A 633 36.27 -3.51 -28.85
CA HIS A 633 34.93 -3.64 -29.43
C HIS A 633 33.91 -4.09 -28.37
N ASN A 634 34.30 -5.00 -27.47
CA ASN A 634 33.45 -5.40 -26.36
C ASN A 634 33.22 -4.25 -25.36
N ALA A 635 34.26 -3.47 -25.06
CA ALA A 635 34.17 -2.33 -24.15
C ALA A 635 33.21 -1.24 -24.63
N VAL A 636 33.12 -1.00 -25.94
CA VAL A 636 32.14 -0.07 -26.54
C VAL A 636 30.75 -0.68 -26.77
N GLY A 637 30.47 -1.89 -26.25
CA GLY A 637 29.15 -2.51 -26.35
C GLY A 637 28.87 -3.35 -27.60
N LYS A 638 29.92 -3.82 -28.31
CA LYS A 638 29.83 -4.69 -29.50
C LYS A 638 28.93 -4.15 -30.64
N PRO A 639 29.04 -2.88 -31.05
CA PRO A 639 28.23 -2.32 -32.13
C PRO A 639 28.45 -3.07 -33.45
N ALA A 640 27.38 -3.22 -34.23
CA ALA A 640 27.46 -3.81 -35.57
C ALA A 640 28.13 -2.84 -36.56
N ALA A 641 28.95 -3.38 -37.45
CA ALA A 641 29.51 -2.62 -38.57
C ALA A 641 28.50 -2.58 -39.74
N SER A 642 28.41 -1.44 -40.42
CA SER A 642 27.55 -1.25 -41.60
C SER A 642 28.16 -1.85 -42.86
N VAL A 643 29.47 -2.09 -42.86
CA VAL A 643 30.24 -2.66 -43.97
C VAL A 643 31.19 -3.77 -43.48
N PRO A 644 31.42 -4.83 -44.27
CA PRO A 644 32.39 -5.85 -43.91
C PRO A 644 33.82 -5.30 -43.93
N CYS A 645 34.71 -5.91 -43.14
CA CYS A 645 36.13 -5.54 -43.20
C CYS A 645 36.73 -5.94 -44.57
N THR A 646 37.66 -5.13 -45.06
CA THR A 646 38.27 -5.31 -46.40
C THR A 646 39.73 -5.75 -46.34
N PHE A 647 40.24 -6.09 -45.15
CA PHE A 647 41.62 -6.53 -44.98
C PHE A 647 41.84 -7.92 -45.60
N THR A 648 42.86 -8.05 -46.46
CA THR A 648 43.12 -9.27 -47.23
C THR A 648 43.57 -10.47 -46.39
N ASP A 649 43.99 -10.23 -45.15
CA ASP A 649 44.47 -11.23 -44.19
C ASP A 649 43.46 -11.52 -43.06
N VAL A 650 42.20 -11.14 -43.24
CA VAL A 650 41.08 -11.38 -42.31
C VAL A 650 39.96 -12.12 -43.06
N SER A 651 39.61 -13.33 -42.60
CA SER A 651 38.50 -14.13 -43.12
C SER A 651 37.19 -13.74 -42.44
N ASP A 652 36.04 -13.86 -43.13
CA ASP A 652 34.71 -13.66 -42.56
C ASP A 652 34.39 -14.61 -41.38
N SER A 653 35.06 -15.77 -41.37
CA SER A 653 35.00 -16.76 -40.31
C SER A 653 35.90 -16.48 -39.09
N ASP A 654 36.78 -15.47 -39.14
CA ASP A 654 37.68 -15.17 -38.02
C ASP A 654 36.91 -14.51 -36.86
N TYR A 655 37.20 -14.90 -35.63
CA TYR A 655 36.48 -14.38 -34.44
C TYR A 655 36.66 -12.86 -34.24
N PHE A 656 37.75 -12.28 -34.75
CA PHE A 656 37.99 -10.83 -34.71
C PHE A 656 37.40 -10.08 -35.91
N PHE A 657 36.77 -10.75 -36.88
CA PHE A 657 36.20 -10.11 -38.07
C PHE A 657 35.17 -9.02 -37.73
N PRO A 658 34.19 -9.23 -36.82
CA PRO A 658 33.21 -8.20 -36.49
C PRO A 658 33.87 -6.96 -35.85
N ALA A 659 34.83 -7.18 -34.95
CA ALA A 659 35.57 -6.12 -34.29
C ALA A 659 36.42 -5.32 -35.29
N LEU A 660 37.07 -5.98 -36.25
CA LEU A 660 37.87 -5.30 -37.28
C LEU A 660 37.02 -4.60 -38.33
N ALA A 661 35.84 -5.11 -38.67
CA ALA A 661 34.89 -4.42 -39.53
C ALA A 661 34.44 -3.10 -38.90
N TRP A 662 34.03 -3.15 -37.62
CA TRP A 662 33.65 -1.97 -36.85
C TRP A 662 34.84 -0.99 -36.71
N ALA A 663 36.01 -1.49 -36.37
CA ALA A 663 37.21 -0.67 -36.20
C ALA A 663 37.66 -0.01 -37.50
N GLN A 664 37.49 -0.67 -38.65
CA GLN A 664 37.80 -0.08 -39.95
C GLN A 664 36.82 1.05 -40.31
N GLU A 665 35.53 0.87 -40.04
CA GLU A 665 34.49 1.88 -40.25
C GLU A 665 34.71 3.14 -39.40
N HIS A 666 35.21 2.97 -38.16
CA HIS A 666 35.45 4.06 -37.22
C HIS A 666 36.89 4.61 -37.26
N GLY A 667 37.69 4.22 -38.26
CA GLY A 667 39.05 4.73 -38.45
C GLY A 667 40.07 4.29 -37.39
N LEU A 668 39.73 3.31 -36.55
CA LEU A 668 40.65 2.70 -35.59
C LEU A 668 41.63 1.75 -36.29
N ALA A 669 41.18 1.00 -37.31
CA ALA A 669 42.01 0.09 -38.08
C ALA A 669 42.33 0.63 -39.48
N SER A 670 43.57 1.06 -39.72
CA SER A 670 44.01 1.66 -41.00
C SER A 670 44.90 0.73 -41.87
N GLY A 671 45.10 -0.52 -41.45
CA GLY A 671 45.94 -1.50 -42.16
C GLY A 671 47.46 -1.29 -42.00
N THR A 672 48.26 -2.28 -42.41
CA THR A 672 49.74 -2.28 -42.33
C THR A 672 50.42 -1.94 -43.66
N GLY A 673 49.65 -1.61 -44.70
CA GLY A 673 50.10 -1.57 -46.10
C GLY A 673 49.65 -2.82 -46.87
N ASP A 674 49.66 -2.74 -48.21
CA ASP A 674 49.32 -3.83 -49.16
C ASP A 674 47.94 -4.50 -48.97
N GLY A 675 47.02 -3.85 -48.24
CA GLY A 675 45.66 -4.34 -47.99
C GLY A 675 45.50 -5.21 -46.73
N GLY A 676 46.54 -5.46 -45.93
CA GLY A 676 46.46 -6.27 -44.70
C GLY A 676 46.33 -5.48 -43.39
N TYR A 677 46.01 -6.15 -42.27
CA TYR A 677 45.95 -5.60 -40.89
C TYR A 677 46.91 -6.28 -39.89
N ALA A 678 47.37 -7.49 -40.19
CA ALA A 678 48.17 -8.36 -39.35
C ALA A 678 47.53 -8.69 -37.98
N PRO A 679 46.30 -9.26 -37.92
CA PRO A 679 45.57 -9.47 -36.66
C PRO A 679 46.28 -10.44 -35.69
N LYS A 680 47.12 -11.35 -36.19
CA LYS A 680 47.84 -12.34 -35.38
C LYS A 680 49.20 -11.86 -34.86
N ALA A 681 49.67 -10.69 -35.31
CA ALA A 681 50.90 -10.11 -34.79
C ALA A 681 50.66 -9.53 -33.39
N LEU A 682 51.68 -9.56 -32.54
CA LEU A 682 51.63 -8.95 -31.22
C LEU A 682 51.50 -7.44 -31.34
N ILE A 683 50.67 -6.84 -30.48
CA ILE A 683 50.52 -5.38 -30.45
C ILE A 683 51.62 -4.76 -29.60
N THR A 684 52.30 -3.74 -30.13
CA THR A 684 53.25 -2.95 -29.34
C THR A 684 52.52 -1.94 -28.45
N ARG A 685 53.13 -1.50 -27.36
CA ARG A 685 52.54 -0.52 -26.43
C ARG A 685 52.22 0.80 -27.12
N GLU A 686 53.10 1.31 -27.98
CA GLU A 686 52.83 2.54 -28.74
C GLU A 686 51.64 2.39 -29.70
N GLN A 687 51.44 1.20 -30.28
CA GLN A 687 50.26 0.90 -31.10
C GLN A 687 48.99 0.81 -30.25
N ALA A 688 49.06 0.12 -29.12
CA ALA A 688 47.95 0.01 -28.17
C ALA A 688 47.50 1.38 -27.67
N PHE A 689 48.43 2.26 -27.29
CA PHE A 689 48.14 3.61 -26.83
C PHE A 689 47.53 4.48 -27.92
N THR A 690 48.04 4.37 -29.15
CA THR A 690 47.47 5.07 -30.30
C THR A 690 46.02 4.65 -30.56
N LEU A 691 45.74 3.35 -30.54
CA LEU A 691 44.39 2.84 -30.75
C LEU A 691 43.46 3.19 -29.61
N LEU A 692 43.92 3.07 -28.36
CA LEU A 692 43.14 3.40 -27.17
C LEU A 692 42.79 4.90 -27.14
N TYR A 693 43.76 5.78 -27.41
CA TYR A 693 43.55 7.22 -27.54
C TYR A 693 42.46 7.56 -28.58
N ARG A 694 42.52 6.92 -29.76
CA ARG A 694 41.49 7.13 -30.80
C ARG A 694 40.12 6.58 -30.41
N ALA A 695 40.09 5.57 -29.53
CA ALA A 695 38.86 4.96 -29.07
C ALA A 695 38.24 5.68 -27.87
N LEU A 696 38.97 6.56 -27.19
CA LEU A 696 38.46 7.34 -26.06
C LEU A 696 37.10 8.01 -26.38
N PRO A 697 36.93 8.73 -27.51
CA PRO A 697 35.62 9.34 -27.82
C PRO A 697 34.50 8.31 -28.08
N LEU A 698 34.84 7.10 -28.54
CA LEU A 698 33.87 6.02 -28.76
C LEU A 698 33.47 5.31 -27.46
N LEU A 699 34.23 5.53 -26.39
CA LEU A 699 33.96 5.11 -25.01
C LEU A 699 33.37 6.26 -24.18
N ASP A 700 32.88 7.31 -24.83
CA ASP A 700 32.38 8.55 -24.22
C ASP A 700 33.41 9.29 -23.34
N LYS A 701 34.71 9.11 -23.60
CA LYS A 701 35.82 9.80 -22.92
C LYS A 701 36.39 10.90 -23.81
N SER A 702 36.06 12.15 -23.53
CA SER A 702 36.63 13.31 -24.24
C SER A 702 37.83 13.87 -23.46
N CYS A 703 39.04 13.46 -23.84
CA CYS A 703 40.28 13.90 -23.20
C CYS A 703 41.01 14.94 -24.06
N PRO A 704 41.46 16.09 -23.50
CA PRO A 704 42.33 17.00 -24.21
C PRO A 704 43.70 16.36 -24.49
N ASP A 705 44.35 16.79 -25.57
CA ASP A 705 45.70 16.31 -25.91
C ASP A 705 46.70 16.67 -24.80
N GLY A 706 47.49 15.69 -24.39
CA GLY A 706 48.52 15.87 -23.37
C GLY A 706 49.72 16.65 -23.92
N ASP A 707 50.30 17.52 -23.08
CA ASP A 707 51.53 18.23 -23.41
C ASP A 707 52.68 17.24 -23.64
N PRO A 708 53.35 17.24 -24.81
CA PRO A 708 54.51 16.39 -25.08
C PRO A 708 55.62 16.49 -24.04
N ALA A 709 55.74 17.61 -23.31
CA ALA A 709 56.69 17.77 -22.20
C ALA A 709 56.51 16.73 -21.08
N VAL A 710 55.33 16.10 -20.97
CA VAL A 710 55.10 14.99 -20.03
C VAL A 710 56.00 13.80 -20.31
N LEU A 711 56.44 13.63 -21.57
CA LEU A 711 57.30 12.54 -21.99
C LEU A 711 58.77 12.74 -21.59
N ASP A 712 59.19 13.96 -21.27
CA ASP A 712 60.58 14.28 -20.93
C ASP A 712 61.08 13.61 -19.65
N ARG A 713 60.15 13.12 -18.82
CA ARG A 713 60.46 12.33 -17.61
C ARG A 713 60.89 10.88 -17.91
N PHE A 714 60.74 10.41 -19.16
CA PHE A 714 61.06 9.04 -19.54
C PHE A 714 62.33 8.98 -20.39
N GLY A 715 63.31 8.18 -19.95
CA GLY A 715 64.60 8.03 -20.62
C GLY A 715 64.51 7.36 -22.00
N ASP A 716 63.40 6.71 -22.32
CA ASP A 716 63.13 6.04 -23.60
C ASP A 716 62.16 6.81 -24.52
N LYS A 717 61.86 8.08 -24.21
CA LYS A 717 60.94 8.91 -25.01
C LYS A 717 61.31 8.99 -26.50
N ASP A 718 62.60 8.96 -26.83
CA ASP A 718 63.09 9.06 -28.21
C ASP A 718 62.84 7.77 -29.02
N GLN A 719 62.40 6.68 -28.36
CA GLN A 719 61.94 5.45 -29.01
C GLN A 719 60.44 5.48 -29.37
N ILE A 720 59.70 6.51 -28.92
CA ILE A 720 58.29 6.68 -29.25
C ILE A 720 58.19 7.21 -30.68
N SER A 721 57.56 6.44 -31.56
CA SER A 721 57.34 6.85 -32.94
C SER A 721 56.55 8.16 -33.00
N ALA A 722 56.81 9.01 -33.99
CA ALA A 722 56.16 10.32 -34.10
C ALA A 722 54.62 10.25 -34.06
N PHE A 723 54.02 9.20 -34.64
CA PHE A 723 52.56 9.00 -34.62
C PHE A 723 51.99 8.69 -33.23
N ALA A 724 52.81 8.21 -32.30
CA ALA A 724 52.40 7.76 -30.97
C ALA A 724 52.74 8.77 -29.86
N GLN A 725 53.43 9.87 -30.18
CA GLN A 725 53.84 10.87 -29.19
C GLN A 725 52.64 11.52 -28.50
N THR A 726 51.71 12.12 -29.24
CA THR A 726 50.49 12.71 -28.68
C THR A 726 49.62 11.69 -27.95
N PRO A 727 49.27 10.52 -28.54
CA PRO A 727 48.52 9.49 -27.82
C PRO A 727 49.14 9.08 -26.48
N THR A 728 50.46 8.86 -26.47
CA THR A 728 51.18 8.44 -25.26
C THR A 728 51.20 9.56 -24.22
N ALA A 729 51.47 10.80 -24.63
CA ALA A 729 51.43 11.96 -23.75
C ALA A 729 50.04 12.17 -23.13
N THR A 730 48.97 12.05 -23.94
CA THR A 730 47.59 12.16 -23.47
C THR A 730 47.26 11.09 -22.43
N LEU A 731 47.54 9.81 -22.70
CA LEU A 731 47.22 8.74 -21.74
C LEU A 731 48.01 8.86 -20.42
N ILE A 732 49.24 9.39 -20.46
CA ILE A 732 50.03 9.64 -19.25
C ILE A 732 49.50 10.85 -18.48
N ALA A 733 49.19 11.95 -19.17
CA ALA A 733 48.62 13.15 -18.56
C ALA A 733 47.25 12.88 -17.90
N GLN A 734 46.48 11.96 -18.49
CA GLN A 734 45.22 11.47 -17.96
C GLN A 734 45.40 10.41 -16.84
N GLY A 735 46.62 10.01 -16.48
CA GLY A 735 46.86 8.98 -15.45
C GLY A 735 46.46 7.56 -15.86
N LEU A 736 46.03 7.36 -17.10
CA LEU A 736 45.61 6.07 -17.66
C LEU A 736 46.81 5.12 -17.85
N VAL A 737 47.99 5.68 -18.09
CA VAL A 737 49.26 4.94 -18.23
C VAL A 737 50.31 5.55 -17.32
N SER A 738 50.98 4.70 -16.54
CA SER A 738 52.21 5.03 -15.83
C SER A 738 53.37 4.27 -16.47
N GLY A 739 54.52 4.94 -16.66
CA GLY A 739 55.75 4.26 -17.07
C GLY A 739 56.28 3.37 -15.94
N GLY A 740 56.97 2.28 -16.29
CA GLY A 740 57.63 1.42 -15.31
C GLY A 740 59.03 1.93 -14.95
N SER A 741 59.76 1.17 -14.12
CA SER A 741 61.17 1.45 -13.79
C SER A 741 62.11 1.46 -15.01
N ALA A 742 61.67 0.91 -16.14
CA ALA A 742 62.37 0.89 -17.42
C ALA A 742 61.89 1.95 -18.44
N GLY A 743 60.94 2.82 -18.06
CA GLY A 743 60.33 3.82 -18.96
C GLY A 743 58.97 3.40 -19.53
N ILE A 744 58.59 3.95 -20.68
CA ILE A 744 57.30 3.68 -21.37
C ILE A 744 57.29 2.33 -22.10
N SER A 745 58.46 1.88 -22.54
CA SER A 745 58.69 0.69 -23.36
C SER A 745 57.83 0.67 -24.63
N PRO A 746 57.91 1.69 -25.50
CA PRO A 746 57.00 1.86 -26.64
C PRO A 746 56.98 0.66 -27.61
N GLN A 747 58.12 -0.01 -27.78
CA GLN A 747 58.28 -1.20 -28.63
C GLN A 747 57.96 -2.53 -27.92
N GLY A 748 57.71 -2.51 -26.61
CA GLY A 748 57.30 -3.68 -25.84
C GLY A 748 55.88 -4.12 -26.17
N THR A 749 55.51 -5.36 -25.80
CA THR A 749 54.16 -5.91 -26.02
C THR A 749 53.26 -5.72 -24.79
N LEU A 750 51.94 -5.79 -24.99
CA LEU A 750 50.93 -5.73 -23.92
C LEU A 750 50.44 -7.15 -23.55
N THR A 751 50.26 -7.46 -22.27
CA THR A 751 49.62 -8.71 -21.83
C THR A 751 48.10 -8.57 -21.69
N ARG A 752 47.38 -9.70 -21.55
CA ARG A 752 45.94 -9.71 -21.29
C ARG A 752 45.55 -9.00 -19.99
N ALA A 753 46.30 -9.21 -18.89
CA ALA A 753 46.04 -8.55 -17.62
C ALA A 753 46.30 -7.03 -17.68
N GLU A 754 47.35 -6.62 -18.39
CA GLU A 754 47.63 -5.20 -18.62
C GLU A 754 46.54 -4.53 -19.45
N MET A 755 46.04 -5.21 -20.49
CA MET A 755 44.92 -4.70 -21.29
C MET A 755 43.62 -4.61 -20.50
N ALA A 756 43.26 -5.63 -19.72
CA ALA A 756 42.10 -5.58 -18.83
C ALA A 756 42.23 -4.41 -17.83
N SER A 757 43.43 -4.19 -17.29
CA SER A 757 43.70 -3.08 -16.38
C SER A 757 43.67 -1.70 -17.04
N LEU A 758 44.05 -1.61 -18.32
CA LEU A 758 43.91 -0.37 -19.10
C LEU A 758 42.44 -0.08 -19.43
N LEU A 759 41.67 -1.09 -19.84
CA LEU A 759 40.24 -0.92 -20.10
C LEU A 759 39.47 -0.60 -18.83
N TYR A 760 39.74 -1.29 -17.73
CA TYR A 760 39.16 -0.97 -16.42
C TYR A 760 39.43 0.49 -16.05
N ARG A 761 40.69 0.91 -16.12
CA ARG A 761 41.05 2.32 -15.88
C ARG A 761 40.34 3.26 -16.83
N VAL A 762 40.32 3.01 -18.13
CA VAL A 762 39.65 3.90 -19.11
C VAL A 762 38.15 3.99 -18.87
N LEU A 763 37.49 2.88 -18.55
CA LEU A 763 36.04 2.83 -18.36
C LEU A 763 35.59 3.54 -17.07
N GLU A 764 36.47 3.58 -16.06
CA GLU A 764 36.28 4.23 -14.76
C GLU A 764 37.06 5.56 -14.61
N HIS A 765 37.73 6.04 -15.66
CA HIS A 765 38.45 7.32 -15.71
C HIS A 765 37.63 8.53 -16.19
N GLU A 766 37.35 9.47 -15.29
CA GLU A 766 36.81 10.78 -15.68
C GLU A 766 37.88 11.65 -16.36
N PRO A 767 37.66 12.14 -17.61
CA PRO A 767 38.62 12.98 -18.30
C PRO A 767 39.05 14.22 -17.51
N ILE A 768 40.35 14.38 -17.31
CA ILE A 768 40.97 15.57 -16.71
C ILE A 768 40.95 16.69 -17.76
N THR A 769 40.15 17.73 -17.52
CA THR A 769 39.88 18.83 -18.47
C THR A 769 40.70 20.09 -18.22
N ASP A 770 41.21 20.30 -17.00
CA ASP A 770 42.16 21.36 -16.64
C ASP A 770 43.53 20.75 -16.33
N LEU A 771 44.38 20.58 -17.36
CA LEU A 771 45.75 20.10 -17.18
C LEU A 771 46.66 21.25 -16.69
N PRO A 772 47.15 21.27 -15.43
CA PRO A 772 48.10 22.28 -14.99
C PRO A 772 49.47 22.09 -15.68
N PRO A 773 50.27 23.16 -15.87
CA PRO A 773 51.60 23.05 -16.46
C PRO A 773 52.53 22.22 -15.56
N ILE A 774 53.32 21.35 -16.20
CA ILE A 774 54.18 20.36 -15.54
C ILE A 774 55.29 21.05 -14.73
N GLN A 775 55.31 20.87 -13.42
CA GLN A 775 56.53 21.08 -12.62
C GLN A 775 57.43 19.84 -12.69
N PRO A 776 58.75 19.99 -12.85
CA PRO A 776 59.68 18.88 -12.75
C PRO A 776 59.77 18.41 -11.29
N ASP A 777 59.57 17.11 -11.08
CA ASP A 777 59.65 16.48 -9.76
C ASP A 777 61.12 16.48 -9.25
N PRO A 778 61.41 17.02 -8.05
CA PRO A 778 62.70 16.83 -7.42
C PRO A 778 62.75 15.43 -6.82
N GLY A 779 63.60 14.58 -7.40
CA GLY A 779 63.66 13.14 -7.15
C GLY A 779 63.54 12.72 -5.68
N GLN A 780 62.81 11.63 -5.47
CA GLN A 780 62.75 10.94 -4.19
C GLN A 780 63.49 9.60 -4.25
N THR A 781 64.46 9.53 -3.36
CA THR A 781 65.02 8.31 -2.78
C THR A 781 63.94 7.52 -2.04
N GLY A 782 63.86 6.21 -2.32
CA GLY A 782 63.55 5.11 -1.39
C GLY A 782 62.21 5.12 -0.64
N PRO A 783 61.39 4.05 -0.71
CA PRO A 783 60.22 3.93 0.15
C PRO A 783 60.67 3.48 1.55
N ASP A 784 60.29 4.26 2.56
CA ASP A 784 60.13 3.75 3.92
C ASP A 784 58.66 3.97 4.32
N GLU A 785 58.13 2.97 5.01
CA GLU A 785 56.73 2.81 5.37
C GLU A 785 56.16 4.01 6.15
N THR A 786 54.90 4.37 5.90
CA THR A 786 53.93 4.73 6.97
C THR A 786 52.48 4.75 6.46
N ASP A 787 51.69 3.84 7.04
CA ASP A 787 50.32 3.99 7.57
C ASP A 787 49.20 4.64 6.73
N PRO A 788 48.12 3.89 6.38
CA PRO A 788 46.93 4.41 5.72
C PRO A 788 45.99 5.10 6.72
N GLY A 789 45.76 6.40 6.52
CA GLY A 789 44.78 7.15 7.29
C GLY A 789 44.20 8.34 6.52
N GLN A 790 42.92 8.24 6.19
CA GLN A 790 41.99 9.28 5.70
C GLN A 790 41.98 9.59 4.19
N THR A 791 40.91 9.17 3.51
CA THR A 791 40.36 9.89 2.35
C THR A 791 38.83 9.88 2.43
N GLY A 792 38.25 10.93 3.02
CA GLY A 792 36.83 11.24 2.88
C GLY A 792 36.62 12.06 1.61
N GLY A 793 35.84 11.56 0.65
CA GLY A 793 35.40 12.35 -0.51
C GLY A 793 34.37 13.42 -0.12
N VAL A 794 34.09 14.38 -1.01
CA VAL A 794 33.09 15.45 -0.81
C VAL A 794 32.11 15.45 -1.99
N LEU A 795 30.81 15.48 -1.72
CA LEU A 795 29.75 15.71 -2.71
C LEU A 795 29.28 17.17 -2.56
N ALA A 796 29.10 17.89 -3.66
CA ALA A 796 28.65 19.29 -3.68
C ALA A 796 27.56 19.51 -4.74
N LEU A 797 26.70 20.50 -4.54
CA LEU A 797 25.71 20.94 -5.53
C LEU A 797 26.11 22.30 -6.13
N ASP A 798 25.72 22.54 -7.38
CA ASP A 798 25.88 23.83 -8.06
C ASP A 798 25.14 24.97 -7.35
N GLN A 799 24.08 24.64 -6.61
CA GLN A 799 23.26 25.55 -5.84
C GLN A 799 22.97 24.97 -4.46
N SER A 800 23.19 25.76 -3.41
CA SER A 800 22.81 25.43 -2.03
C SER A 800 21.39 25.89 -1.66
N GLN A 801 20.80 26.78 -2.46
CA GLN A 801 19.43 27.27 -2.30
C GLN A 801 18.85 27.75 -3.63
N VAL A 802 17.54 27.58 -3.84
CA VAL A 802 16.81 28.07 -5.01
C VAL A 802 15.37 28.43 -4.62
N THR A 803 14.76 29.41 -5.29
CA THR A 803 13.35 29.77 -5.11
C THR A 803 12.58 29.50 -6.40
N LEU A 804 11.48 28.74 -6.31
CA LEU A 804 10.66 28.35 -7.46
C LEU A 804 9.23 28.92 -7.32
N VAL A 805 8.76 29.61 -8.36
CA VAL A 805 7.34 29.94 -8.54
C VAL A 805 6.51 28.68 -8.74
N SER A 806 5.20 28.72 -8.52
CA SER A 806 4.30 27.58 -8.75
C SER A 806 4.41 27.03 -10.18
N GLY A 807 4.63 25.72 -10.32
CA GLY A 807 4.88 25.05 -11.60
C GLY A 807 6.25 25.34 -12.23
N GLY A 808 7.09 26.15 -11.60
CA GLY A 808 8.47 26.40 -12.04
C GLY A 808 9.39 25.21 -11.76
N SER A 809 10.41 25.05 -12.61
CA SER A 809 11.40 23.97 -12.50
C SER A 809 12.84 24.48 -12.62
N VAL A 810 13.78 23.78 -11.99
CA VAL A 810 15.22 23.98 -12.11
C VAL A 810 15.93 22.63 -12.12
N THR A 811 17.05 22.51 -12.83
CA THR A 811 17.90 21.32 -12.77
C THR A 811 19.11 21.59 -11.88
N LEU A 812 19.21 20.86 -10.78
CA LEU A 812 20.37 20.89 -9.89
C LEU A 812 21.44 19.93 -10.43
N SER A 813 22.70 20.34 -10.34
CA SER A 813 23.86 19.54 -10.76
C SER A 813 24.70 19.20 -9.55
N ALA A 814 25.10 17.94 -9.42
CA ALA A 814 25.94 17.46 -8.33
C ALA A 814 27.35 17.13 -8.83
N SER A 815 28.36 17.44 -8.01
CA SER A 815 29.78 17.22 -8.32
C SER A 815 30.46 16.49 -7.15
N LEU A 816 31.18 15.41 -7.45
CA LEU A 816 32.00 14.66 -6.48
C LEU A 816 33.45 15.16 -6.54
N LEU A 817 34.13 15.19 -5.39
CA LEU A 817 35.54 15.55 -5.28
C LEU A 817 36.28 14.55 -4.36
N PRO A 818 37.32 13.84 -4.87
CA PRO A 818 37.68 13.75 -6.28
C PRO A 818 36.51 13.17 -7.09
N ALA A 819 36.41 13.58 -8.34
CA ALA A 819 35.29 13.22 -9.19
C ALA A 819 35.37 11.72 -9.53
N VAL A 820 34.23 11.01 -9.45
CA VAL A 820 34.17 9.55 -9.50
C VAL A 820 33.34 9.12 -10.69
N GLU A 821 33.99 8.45 -11.63
CA GLU A 821 33.32 8.11 -12.88
C GLU A 821 32.19 7.12 -12.70
N GLY A 822 31.10 7.34 -13.44
CA GLY A 822 29.93 6.48 -13.39
C GLY A 822 29.13 6.62 -12.08
N ALA A 823 29.48 7.58 -11.22
CA ALA A 823 28.75 7.86 -10.00
C ALA A 823 27.26 8.16 -10.30
N GLN A 824 26.39 7.20 -9.98
CA GLN A 824 24.95 7.38 -10.06
C GLN A 824 24.49 8.19 -8.84
N ILE A 825 24.49 9.51 -8.99
CA ILE A 825 23.97 10.41 -7.96
C ILE A 825 22.49 10.11 -7.75
N ARG A 826 22.15 9.63 -6.56
CA ARG A 826 20.77 9.42 -6.15
C ARG A 826 20.21 10.73 -5.63
N TRP A 827 19.18 11.21 -6.30
CA TRP A 827 18.40 12.37 -5.89
C TRP A 827 17.23 11.96 -5.00
N THR A 828 17.06 12.65 -3.89
CA THR A 828 15.90 12.55 -3.02
C THR A 828 15.38 13.94 -2.69
N SER A 829 14.08 14.04 -2.44
CA SER A 829 13.45 15.24 -1.90
C SER A 829 12.94 14.90 -0.51
N SER A 830 13.13 15.80 0.45
CA SER A 830 12.58 15.66 1.81
C SER A 830 11.05 15.72 1.81
N ASP A 831 10.45 16.30 0.76
CA ASP A 831 9.01 16.30 0.51
C ASP A 831 8.76 16.24 -1.00
N PRO A 832 8.70 15.03 -1.58
CA PRO A 832 8.51 14.85 -3.01
C PRO A 832 7.11 15.24 -3.49
N ASP A 833 6.13 15.38 -2.60
CA ASP A 833 4.78 15.81 -2.97
C ASP A 833 4.70 17.34 -3.11
N ALA A 834 5.54 18.09 -2.39
CA ALA A 834 5.73 19.53 -2.59
C ALA A 834 6.75 19.88 -3.70
N ALA A 835 7.86 19.13 -3.80
CA ALA A 835 8.87 19.34 -4.83
C ALA A 835 9.55 18.02 -5.24
N PRO A 836 9.03 17.29 -6.24
CA PRO A 836 9.68 16.08 -6.74
C PRO A 836 10.96 16.44 -7.49
N VAL A 837 11.95 15.56 -7.38
CA VAL A 837 13.22 15.63 -8.12
C VAL A 837 13.33 14.42 -9.05
N SER A 838 13.67 14.65 -10.32
CA SER A 838 13.91 13.58 -11.29
C SER A 838 15.26 12.90 -11.06
N SER A 839 15.51 11.77 -11.76
CA SER A 839 16.83 11.12 -11.78
C SER A 839 17.95 11.99 -12.36
N THR A 840 17.61 13.07 -13.07
CA THR A 840 18.55 14.03 -13.66
C THR A 840 18.72 15.29 -12.80
N GLY A 841 18.18 15.32 -11.58
CA GLY A 841 18.25 16.50 -10.70
C GLY A 841 17.24 17.60 -11.01
N MET A 842 16.25 17.37 -11.88
CA MET A 842 15.22 18.36 -12.19
C MET A 842 14.17 18.42 -11.07
N VAL A 843 14.10 19.55 -10.37
CA VAL A 843 13.15 19.84 -9.30
C VAL A 843 12.01 20.70 -9.86
N THR A 844 10.76 20.38 -9.51
CA THR A 844 9.58 21.18 -9.91
C THR A 844 8.74 21.55 -8.69
N ASN A 845 8.27 22.79 -8.61
CA ASN A 845 7.39 23.22 -7.52
C ASN A 845 5.94 22.74 -7.74
N LEU A 846 5.49 21.80 -6.91
CA LEU A 846 4.12 21.28 -6.84
C LEU A 846 3.33 21.80 -5.62
N TRP A 847 3.91 22.67 -4.81
CA TRP A 847 3.36 23.06 -3.51
C TRP A 847 2.03 23.83 -3.63
N PRO A 848 0.93 23.30 -3.06
CA PRO A 848 -0.38 23.93 -3.09
C PRO A 848 -0.70 24.73 -1.80
N GLY A 849 0.25 24.92 -0.88
CA GLY A 849 -0.02 25.66 0.36
C GLY A 849 -0.01 27.19 0.17
N ALA A 850 -0.67 27.89 1.10
CA ALA A 850 -0.82 29.35 1.08
C ALA A 850 0.47 30.11 1.47
N GLU A 851 1.37 29.47 2.21
CA GLU A 851 2.66 30.05 2.62
C GLU A 851 3.82 29.39 1.86
N THR A 852 4.97 30.06 1.80
CA THR A 852 6.17 29.48 1.21
C THR A 852 6.64 28.24 1.98
N LYS A 853 6.97 27.16 1.27
CA LYS A 853 7.53 25.93 1.86
C LYS A 853 8.96 25.72 1.41
N THR A 854 9.86 25.43 2.34
CA THR A 854 11.24 25.03 2.00
C THR A 854 11.35 23.51 2.01
N VAL A 855 11.79 22.94 0.90
CA VAL A 855 12.04 21.51 0.71
C VAL A 855 13.53 21.29 0.51
N THR A 856 14.10 20.28 1.15
CA THR A 856 15.53 19.95 0.97
C THR A 856 15.65 18.88 -0.10
N VAL A 857 16.34 19.19 -1.20
CA VAL A 857 16.70 18.22 -2.23
C VAL A 857 18.12 17.77 -2.00
N THR A 858 18.34 16.47 -1.88
CA THR A 858 19.62 15.86 -1.53
C THR A 858 20.12 14.99 -2.67
N ALA A 859 21.34 15.28 -3.12
CA ALA A 859 22.16 14.35 -3.90
C ALA A 859 22.91 13.44 -2.92
N SER A 860 22.98 12.15 -3.23
CA SER A 860 23.66 11.15 -2.40
C SER A 860 24.41 10.14 -3.26
N TRP A 861 25.59 9.75 -2.79
CA TRP A 861 26.42 8.74 -3.45
C TRP A 861 27.45 8.17 -2.47
N ASN A 862 27.47 6.85 -2.27
CA ASN A 862 28.41 6.12 -1.40
C ASN A 862 28.65 6.75 0.00
N GLY A 863 27.56 7.14 0.68
CA GLY A 863 27.62 7.75 2.03
C GLY A 863 27.91 9.25 2.05
N LEU A 864 28.27 9.86 0.91
CA LEU A 864 28.39 11.31 0.74
C LEU A 864 27.03 11.92 0.40
N THR A 865 26.75 13.11 0.93
CA THR A 865 25.51 13.84 0.68
C THR A 865 25.78 15.32 0.43
N ALA A 866 24.97 15.94 -0.43
CA ALA A 866 24.94 17.38 -0.65
C ALA A 866 23.48 17.82 -0.84
N SER A 867 23.09 18.95 -0.29
CA SER A 867 21.69 19.36 -0.24
C SER A 867 21.49 20.80 -0.71
N CYS A 868 20.36 21.04 -1.38
CA CYS A 868 19.88 22.35 -1.81
C CYS A 868 18.54 22.64 -1.11
N ALA A 869 18.42 23.82 -0.51
CA ALA A 869 17.16 24.31 0.04
C ALA A 869 16.29 24.94 -1.07
N VAL A 870 15.21 24.27 -1.44
CA VAL A 870 14.25 24.69 -2.47
C VAL A 870 13.07 25.40 -1.81
N THR A 871 13.01 26.72 -1.90
CA THR A 871 11.86 27.52 -1.46
C THR A 871 10.77 27.52 -2.53
N CYS A 872 9.71 26.76 -2.28
CA CYS A 872 8.51 26.68 -3.09
C CYS A 872 7.56 27.83 -2.74
N GLN A 873 7.31 28.72 -3.71
CA GLN A 873 6.33 29.78 -3.55
C GLN A 873 4.90 29.24 -3.67
N PRO A 874 3.93 29.87 -2.97
CA PRO A 874 2.53 29.44 -2.99
C PRO A 874 1.92 29.54 -4.40
N ALA A 875 0.98 28.66 -4.69
CA ALA A 875 0.25 28.63 -5.94
C ALA A 875 -0.90 29.66 -5.94
N PRO A 876 -1.17 30.31 -7.09
CA PRO A 876 -2.25 31.30 -7.17
C PRO A 876 -3.65 30.68 -7.17
N HIS A 877 -3.78 29.40 -7.58
CA HIS A 877 -5.04 28.67 -7.57
C HIS A 877 -4.76 27.21 -7.17
N THR A 878 -5.51 26.71 -6.21
CA THR A 878 -5.37 25.34 -5.69
C THR A 878 -6.73 24.69 -5.56
N GLY A 879 -6.71 23.36 -5.48
CA GLY A 879 -7.92 22.60 -5.22
C GLY A 879 -7.61 21.39 -4.37
N THR A 880 -8.56 21.05 -3.53
CA THR A 880 -8.54 19.86 -2.68
C THR A 880 -9.46 18.81 -3.29
N VAL A 881 -8.96 17.57 -3.44
CA VAL A 881 -9.77 16.47 -3.96
C VAL A 881 -10.82 16.08 -2.92
N THR A 882 -12.09 16.27 -3.26
CA THR A 882 -13.23 15.98 -2.38
C THR A 882 -14.17 14.98 -3.04
N ASN A 883 -15.09 14.39 -2.28
CA ASN A 883 -16.12 13.49 -2.81
C ASN A 883 -15.59 12.22 -3.51
N THR A 884 -14.45 11.68 -3.07
CA THR A 884 -13.90 10.44 -3.64
C THR A 884 -13.59 9.41 -2.55
N ASP A 885 -13.88 8.14 -2.84
CA ASP A 885 -13.61 7.01 -1.93
C ASP A 885 -12.17 6.49 -2.04
N ASN A 886 -11.57 6.59 -3.23
CA ASN A 886 -10.25 6.03 -3.55
C ASN A 886 -9.40 7.04 -4.33
N GLY A 887 -9.73 8.32 -4.21
CA GLY A 887 -9.20 9.34 -5.09
C GLY A 887 -9.92 9.46 -6.43
N VAL A 888 -9.47 10.42 -7.24
CA VAL A 888 -9.95 10.70 -8.59
C VAL A 888 -8.88 10.34 -9.62
N ASN A 889 -9.29 9.75 -10.73
CA ASN A 889 -8.38 9.49 -11.85
C ASN A 889 -8.01 10.82 -12.52
N VAL A 890 -6.71 11.02 -12.74
CA VAL A 890 -6.21 12.11 -13.57
C VAL A 890 -6.12 11.62 -15.02
N ARG A 891 -6.70 12.39 -15.94
CA ARG A 891 -6.86 12.04 -17.36
C ARG A 891 -5.93 12.89 -18.24
N SER A 892 -5.55 12.38 -19.42
CA SER A 892 -4.74 13.14 -20.39
C SER A 892 -5.51 14.30 -21.05
N GLY A 893 -6.85 14.32 -20.97
CA GLY A 893 -7.71 15.38 -21.48
C GLY A 893 -9.03 15.52 -20.69
N PRO A 894 -9.84 16.55 -20.96
CA PRO A 894 -11.05 16.88 -20.21
C PRO A 894 -12.23 15.96 -20.61
N GLY A 895 -12.25 14.75 -20.05
CA GLY A 895 -13.33 13.78 -20.28
C GLY A 895 -12.99 12.36 -19.83
N THR A 896 -14.02 11.55 -19.60
CA THR A 896 -13.85 10.14 -19.18
C THR A 896 -13.35 9.22 -20.29
N SER A 897 -13.42 9.66 -21.56
CA SER A 897 -12.90 8.94 -22.73
C SER A 897 -11.38 9.06 -22.92
N PHE A 898 -10.70 9.94 -22.18
CA PHE A 898 -9.25 10.12 -22.25
C PHE A 898 -8.51 9.09 -21.38
N ASP A 899 -7.26 8.79 -21.76
CA ASP A 899 -6.43 7.85 -21.03
C ASP A 899 -6.15 8.32 -19.60
N LYS A 900 -6.08 7.37 -18.67
CA LYS A 900 -5.67 7.64 -17.29
C LYS A 900 -4.16 7.84 -17.25
N VAL A 901 -3.71 9.02 -16.80
CA VAL A 901 -2.29 9.39 -16.63
C VAL A 901 -1.85 9.41 -15.17
N GLY A 902 -2.79 9.28 -14.24
CA GLY A 902 -2.50 9.21 -12.81
C GLY A 902 -3.76 9.09 -11.98
N ALA A 903 -3.63 9.25 -10.67
CA ALA A 903 -4.74 9.40 -9.75
C ALA A 903 -4.30 10.28 -8.57
N LEU A 904 -5.22 11.06 -8.03
CA LEU A 904 -5.05 11.83 -6.81
C LEU A 904 -5.88 11.19 -5.72
N ARG A 905 -5.37 11.07 -4.51
CA ARG A 905 -6.14 10.54 -3.36
C ARG A 905 -7.17 11.57 -2.89
N THR A 906 -8.16 11.12 -2.12
CA THR A 906 -9.03 12.01 -1.35
C THR A 906 -8.18 12.92 -0.46
N ASP A 907 -8.59 14.18 -0.33
CA ASP A 907 -7.90 15.26 0.38
C ASP A 907 -6.52 15.66 -0.18
N ALA A 908 -6.10 15.07 -1.31
CA ALA A 908 -4.91 15.54 -2.00
C ALA A 908 -5.13 16.97 -2.49
N GLN A 909 -4.23 17.86 -2.09
CA GLN A 909 -4.18 19.23 -2.61
C GLN A 909 -3.35 19.26 -3.88
N VAL A 910 -3.81 20.01 -4.87
CA VAL A 910 -3.14 20.18 -6.16
C VAL A 910 -3.15 21.63 -6.63
N VAL A 911 -2.14 21.97 -7.43
CA VAL A 911 -2.09 23.25 -8.13
C VAL A 911 -3.03 23.21 -9.33
N VAL A 912 -3.92 24.19 -9.44
CA VAL A 912 -4.88 24.32 -10.54
C VAL A 912 -4.32 25.28 -11.58
N LEU A 913 -4.07 24.77 -12.79
CA LEU A 913 -3.50 25.54 -13.90
C LEU A 913 -4.56 26.22 -14.75
N GLY A 914 -5.77 25.66 -14.79
CA GLY A 914 -6.88 26.20 -15.57
C GLY A 914 -8.13 25.33 -15.50
N ARG A 915 -9.20 25.79 -16.15
CA ARG A 915 -10.47 25.08 -16.27
C ARG A 915 -10.89 25.01 -17.73
N GLN A 916 -11.38 23.85 -18.13
CA GLN A 916 -12.02 23.62 -19.43
C GLN A 916 -13.32 22.83 -19.18
N ASP A 917 -14.46 23.46 -19.46
CA ASP A 917 -15.80 22.93 -19.16
C ASP A 917 -15.93 22.47 -17.70
N ASP A 918 -16.34 21.21 -17.47
CA ASP A 918 -16.47 20.61 -16.12
C ASP A 918 -15.20 19.87 -15.67
N TRP A 919 -14.02 20.28 -16.18
CA TRP A 919 -12.73 19.68 -15.82
C TRP A 919 -11.69 20.76 -15.45
N TYR A 920 -10.91 20.49 -14.40
CA TYR A 920 -9.75 21.28 -14.03
C TYR A 920 -8.47 20.66 -14.58
N GLN A 921 -7.61 21.48 -15.17
CA GLN A 921 -6.24 21.12 -15.48
C GLN A 921 -5.40 21.31 -14.21
N VAL A 922 -4.74 20.25 -13.77
CA VAL A 922 -3.99 20.20 -12.51
C VAL A 922 -2.53 19.82 -12.75
N LEU A 923 -1.64 20.36 -11.93
CA LEU A 923 -0.26 19.93 -11.83
C LEU A 923 -0.14 18.99 -10.62
N PHE A 924 0.39 17.80 -10.82
CA PHE A 924 0.44 16.76 -9.80
C PHE A 924 1.67 15.85 -9.93
N ARG A 925 1.91 15.01 -8.93
CA ARG A 925 2.93 13.97 -8.96
C ARG A 925 2.35 12.67 -9.53
N ASN A 926 2.92 12.20 -10.64
CA ASN A 926 2.46 11.00 -11.32
C ASN A 926 2.97 9.69 -10.64
N PRO A 927 2.52 8.50 -11.10
CA PRO A 927 2.97 7.23 -10.52
C PRO A 927 4.46 6.92 -10.67
N SER A 928 5.17 7.55 -11.63
CA SER A 928 6.64 7.46 -11.74
C SER A 928 7.36 8.43 -10.79
N GLY A 929 6.62 9.16 -9.96
CA GLY A 929 7.14 10.07 -8.95
C GLY A 929 7.58 11.44 -9.47
N GLN A 930 7.21 11.80 -10.70
CA GLN A 930 7.59 13.03 -11.39
C GLN A 930 6.41 14.02 -11.48
N ALA A 931 6.72 15.31 -11.62
CA ALA A 931 5.70 16.32 -11.91
C ALA A 931 5.09 16.10 -13.30
N ALA A 932 3.76 16.16 -13.38
CA ALA A 932 3.00 15.97 -14.60
C ALA A 932 1.73 16.84 -14.62
N ILE A 933 1.20 17.08 -15.81
CA ILE A 933 -0.06 17.81 -16.02
C ILE A 933 -1.14 16.81 -16.44
N GLY A 934 -2.35 16.97 -15.92
CA GLY A 934 -3.52 16.24 -16.39
C GLY A 934 -4.84 16.91 -15.98
N TYR A 935 -5.95 16.21 -16.20
CA TYR A 935 -7.29 16.73 -16.00
C TYR A 935 -8.09 15.92 -14.97
N VAL A 936 -8.83 16.62 -14.13
CA VAL A 936 -9.69 16.07 -13.07
C VAL A 936 -11.09 16.67 -13.18
N SER A 937 -12.14 15.85 -13.00
CA SER A 937 -13.52 16.35 -13.03
C SER A 937 -13.76 17.37 -11.92
N ALA A 938 -14.44 18.46 -12.24
CA ALA A 938 -14.77 19.54 -11.31
C ALA A 938 -15.67 19.07 -10.14
N GLU A 939 -16.41 17.97 -10.31
CA GLU A 939 -17.20 17.33 -9.26
C GLU A 939 -16.36 16.87 -8.05
N TYR A 940 -15.08 16.53 -8.31
CA TYR A 940 -14.18 15.93 -7.33
C TYR A 940 -13.07 16.89 -6.86
N LEU A 941 -13.16 18.18 -7.20
CA LEU A 941 -12.15 19.17 -6.81
C LEU A 941 -12.81 20.43 -6.26
N SER A 942 -12.70 20.63 -4.94
CA SER A 942 -13.09 21.88 -4.28
C SER A 942 -11.97 22.89 -4.40
N LEU A 943 -12.22 24.05 -4.99
CA LEU A 943 -11.21 25.11 -5.10
C LEU A 943 -11.05 25.83 -3.76
N ASP A 944 -9.81 26.01 -3.33
CA ASP A 944 -9.51 26.85 -2.17
C ASP A 944 -9.57 28.33 -2.62
N ARG A 945 -10.31 29.16 -1.89
CA ARG A 945 -10.56 30.58 -2.24
C ARG A 945 -9.58 31.53 -1.60
#